data_AF-A0A452VND2-F1
#
_entry.id   AF-A0A452VND2-F1
#
_cell.length_a   1.000
_cell.length_b   1.000
_cell.length_c   1.000
_cell.angle_alpha   90.00
_cell.angle_beta   90.00
_cell.angle_gamma   90.00
#
_symmetry.space_group_name_H-M   'P 1'
#
loop_
_entity.id
_entity.type
_entity.pdbx_description
1 polymer ?
#
loop_
_entity_poly.entity_id
_entity_poly.type
_entity_poly.pdbx_seq_one_letter_code
_entity_poly.pdbx_strand_id
1 'polypeptide(L)'
;MDTEDEENMSSSSTDVKESCSLDSVPPKDGSAPGPGEGAPLSNGGSGGASRKRPLEEGSNGHAKFRLKKRRRPPGPALPKNALMQLNEIKPGLQYALLSQTGPVHAPLFVMSVEVNGQVFEGSGPTKKKAKLHAAEKALRSFVQFPNASEAHLAMGRTLSANTDFTSDQADFPDTLFNGFETPDRSEMPFYLGSNGDDSFSSSGDLSLAASPAHASLAQPPLPGPLPFPPPSGKNPVMILNELRPGLKYDFLSESGESHAKSFVMSVVVDGQFFEGSGRNKKLAKARAAQSALATIFNLHLDQTPSRQPIPSEGLQLHLPQVLADAVARLVLDKFGDLTDNFSSPHARRKVLAGIVMTTGTDVKDAKVVSISTGTKCINGEYMSDRGLALNDCHAEIIARRSLLRFLYTQLELYLNNKDDQKRSIFQKSERGGFKLKDSVQFHLYISTSPCGDARIFSPHEPILEEPADRHPNRKARGQLRTKIESGEGTIPVRSNASLQTWDGVLQGERLLTMSCSDKMARWNVVGVQGSLLSIFVEPIYFSSIILGSLYHGDHLSRAMYQRICNIEDLPPLYTLNKPLLSGISNAEARQPGKAPNFSVNWTVGDAAIEVINATTGKDELGRASRLCKHALYCRWMRVHGKVPSNSLRSKITKPNMYHESKLVAKEYQAAKACLFKAFIKAGLGAWVEKPTEQDQFSLTP
;
A
#
# COMPACT_ATOMS: atom_id res chain seq x y z
N MET A 1 -9.97 -67.22 -34.61
CA MET A 1 -11.05 -66.52 -35.29
C MET A 1 -11.20 -65.18 -34.59
N ASP A 2 -10.51 -64.10 -34.93
CA ASP A 2 -9.63 -63.69 -36.04
C ASP A 2 -8.81 -62.50 -35.47
N THR A 3 -7.47 -62.61 -35.34
CA THR A 3 -6.41 -61.98 -36.19
C THR A 3 -6.44 -60.43 -36.21
N GLU A 4 -5.50 -59.74 -35.54
CA GLU A 4 -4.22 -59.15 -36.05
C GLU A 4 -4.45 -57.70 -36.59
N ASP A 5 -3.68 -56.65 -36.24
CA ASP A 5 -2.26 -56.41 -36.59
C ASP A 5 -1.52 -55.31 -35.78
N GLU A 6 -0.21 -55.59 -35.61
CA GLU A 6 1.04 -54.77 -35.53
C GLU A 6 1.17 -53.54 -34.61
N GLU A 7 2.07 -53.53 -33.61
CA GLU A 7 3.55 -53.50 -33.62
C GLU A 7 4.20 -52.18 -34.08
N ASN A 8 4.88 -51.47 -33.16
CA ASN A 8 6.31 -51.18 -33.33
C ASN A 8 6.97 -50.73 -32.01
N MET A 9 7.99 -51.48 -31.59
CA MET A 9 8.99 -51.15 -30.57
C MET A 9 10.34 -50.98 -31.30
N SER A 10 11.06 -49.88 -31.06
CA SER A 10 12.52 -49.88 -30.76
C SER A 10 13.17 -48.48 -30.75
N SER A 11 13.74 -48.19 -29.58
CA SER A 11 15.04 -47.53 -29.28
C SER A 11 15.77 -46.65 -30.31
N SER A 12 16.14 -45.43 -29.88
CA SER A 12 17.55 -44.98 -29.89
C SER A 12 17.82 -43.93 -28.79
N SER A 13 18.99 -44.05 -28.16
CA SER A 13 19.54 -43.27 -27.06
C SER A 13 20.74 -42.42 -27.56
N THR A 14 21.31 -41.60 -26.67
CA THR A 14 22.48 -40.69 -26.75
C THR A 14 22.13 -39.24 -27.13
N ASP A 15 22.49 -38.17 -26.40
CA ASP A 15 23.62 -37.94 -25.48
C ASP A 15 23.25 -37.05 -24.28
N VAL A 16 23.69 -37.46 -23.08
CA VAL A 16 23.80 -36.63 -21.87
C VAL A 16 25.29 -36.52 -21.53
N LYS A 17 25.80 -35.28 -21.46
CA LYS A 17 27.19 -35.00 -21.07
C LYS A 17 27.24 -34.54 -19.61
N GLU A 18 27.38 -35.50 -18.70
CA GLU A 18 27.91 -35.30 -17.36
C GLU A 18 29.43 -35.52 -17.39
N SER A 19 30.20 -34.60 -16.81
CA SER A 19 31.62 -34.79 -16.54
C SER A 19 31.84 -34.94 -15.04
N CYS A 20 32.12 -36.18 -14.63
CA CYS A 20 32.71 -36.50 -13.33
C CYS A 20 34.17 -36.01 -13.27
N SER A 21 34.61 -35.62 -12.08
CA SER A 21 36.01 -35.59 -11.70
C SER A 21 36.11 -36.13 -10.27
N LEU A 22 36.71 -37.32 -10.15
CA LEU A 22 37.18 -37.92 -8.91
C LEU A 22 38.69 -38.08 -9.06
N ASP A 23 39.45 -37.54 -8.10
CA ASP A 23 40.74 -38.08 -7.65
C ASP A 23 41.00 -37.48 -6.25
N SER A 24 40.78 -38.24 -5.17
CA SER A 24 41.62 -39.30 -4.59
C SER A 24 42.75 -38.73 -3.69
N VAL A 25 42.55 -38.92 -2.38
CA VAL A 25 43.47 -38.62 -1.27
C VAL A 25 44.09 -39.94 -0.80
N PRO A 26 45.38 -39.98 -0.41
CA PRO A 26 45.89 -41.02 0.46
C PRO A 26 46.19 -40.48 1.89
N PRO A 27 46.08 -41.31 2.94
CA PRO A 27 46.56 -41.01 4.28
C PRO A 27 47.90 -41.70 4.58
N LYS A 28 48.71 -41.15 5.50
CA LYS A 28 49.57 -41.95 6.40
C LYS A 28 50.16 -41.15 7.57
N ASP A 29 50.38 -41.90 8.64
CA ASP A 29 50.62 -41.56 10.04
C ASP A 29 51.94 -40.84 10.39
N GLY A 30 51.96 -40.25 11.60
CA GLY A 30 53.16 -40.30 12.46
C GLY A 30 53.50 -39.06 13.31
N SER A 31 53.17 -39.12 14.60
CA SER A 31 53.99 -38.66 15.75
C SER A 31 54.01 -37.17 16.18
N ALA A 32 53.56 -36.93 17.42
CA ALA A 32 53.83 -35.75 18.27
C ALA A 32 55.25 -35.83 18.91
N PRO A 33 55.73 -34.93 19.81
CA PRO A 33 55.14 -33.71 20.40
C PRO A 33 56.10 -32.48 20.56
N GLY A 34 55.55 -31.32 20.96
CA GLY A 34 56.21 -30.41 21.92
C GLY A 34 56.70 -29.02 21.45
N PRO A 35 56.78 -28.03 22.37
CA PRO A 35 56.50 -26.61 22.09
C PRO A 35 57.73 -25.69 22.10
N GLY A 36 57.61 -24.47 21.56
CA GLY A 36 58.67 -23.46 21.71
C GLY A 36 58.31 -22.09 21.14
N GLU A 37 58.19 -21.12 22.05
CA GLU A 37 58.17 -19.67 21.80
C GLU A 37 59.42 -19.18 21.04
N GLY A 38 59.31 -18.04 20.36
CA GLY A 38 60.48 -17.23 19.99
C GLY A 38 60.39 -16.50 18.65
N ALA A 39 59.94 -15.24 18.66
CA ALA A 39 60.57 -14.20 17.86
C ALA A 39 61.95 -13.88 18.50
N PRO A 40 62.97 -13.25 17.85
CA PRO A 40 62.82 -12.11 16.92
C PRO A 40 63.94 -11.87 15.85
N LEU A 41 63.74 -10.87 14.96
CA LEU A 41 64.72 -10.04 14.21
C LEU A 41 65.70 -10.74 13.22
N SER A 42 66.18 -10.20 12.08
CA SER A 42 66.02 -8.96 11.31
C SER A 42 66.82 -9.09 9.99
N ASN A 43 66.52 -8.21 9.03
CA ASN A 43 67.37 -7.65 7.95
C ASN A 43 67.37 -8.19 6.51
N GLY A 44 66.97 -7.26 5.60
CA GLY A 44 67.61 -6.94 4.32
C GLY A 44 66.91 -7.50 3.07
N GLY A 45 66.01 -6.76 2.40
CA GLY A 45 66.31 -5.76 1.34
C GLY A 45 65.99 -6.39 -0.02
N SER A 46 65.36 -5.81 -1.05
CA SER A 46 65.16 -4.41 -1.46
C SER A 46 64.13 -4.34 -2.60
N GLY A 47 63.52 -3.14 -2.76
CA GLY A 47 62.78 -2.68 -3.94
C GLY A 47 61.25 -2.73 -3.78
N GLY A 48 60.52 -1.67 -3.41
CA GLY A 48 60.56 -0.27 -3.88
C GLY A 48 59.61 -0.12 -5.08
N ALA A 49 58.62 0.76 -5.17
CA ALA A 49 58.11 1.86 -4.36
C ALA A 49 56.67 2.16 -4.86
N SER A 50 55.65 2.30 -4.00
CA SER A 50 55.05 3.59 -3.55
C SER A 50 54.16 4.30 -4.61
N ARG A 51 52.99 4.89 -4.34
CA ARG A 51 52.54 5.67 -3.17
C ARG A 51 51.00 5.67 -3.02
N LYS A 52 50.55 5.71 -1.77
CA LYS A 52 49.22 6.14 -1.33
C LYS A 52 49.38 7.26 -0.27
N ARG A 53 48.34 8.10 -0.14
CA ARG A 53 47.91 8.93 1.02
C ARG A 53 48.55 10.34 1.18
N PRO A 54 47.91 11.32 1.88
CA PRO A 54 47.11 11.12 3.10
C PRO A 54 45.87 11.98 3.39
N LEU A 55 45.19 11.54 4.46
CA LEU A 55 44.12 12.13 5.26
C LEU A 55 44.76 12.97 6.37
N GLU A 56 44.21 14.15 6.71
CA GLU A 56 44.55 14.90 7.93
C GLU A 56 43.28 15.44 8.61
N GLU A 57 43.32 15.47 9.95
CA GLU A 57 42.28 15.92 10.87
C GLU A 57 42.87 17.04 11.74
N GLY A 58 42.16 18.17 11.90
CA GLY A 58 42.61 19.29 12.75
C GLY A 58 41.62 20.46 12.76
N SER A 59 41.24 20.91 13.96
CA SER A 59 40.11 21.79 14.28
C SER A 59 40.47 23.29 14.40
N ASN A 60 39.43 24.13 14.38
CA ASN A 60 39.28 25.56 14.75
C ASN A 60 39.66 26.71 13.77
N GLY A 61 38.63 27.52 13.46
CA GLY A 61 38.68 28.97 13.69
C GLY A 61 38.81 29.91 12.49
N HIS A 62 37.76 30.72 12.30
CA HIS A 62 37.68 32.02 11.60
C HIS A 62 37.29 32.11 10.12
N ALA A 63 36.31 32.99 9.93
CA ALA A 63 35.69 33.51 8.74
C ALA A 63 36.65 33.87 7.60
N LYS A 64 36.13 33.82 6.35
CA LYS A 64 36.09 34.95 5.40
C LYS A 64 35.42 34.57 4.06
N PHE A 65 34.54 35.48 3.60
CA PHE A 65 34.23 35.84 2.22
C PHE A 65 33.66 34.77 1.26
N ARG A 66 32.32 34.78 1.12
CA ARG A 66 31.61 34.29 -0.07
C ARG A 66 32.03 35.13 -1.30
N LEU A 67 32.72 34.50 -2.25
CA LEU A 67 32.83 35.03 -3.62
C LEU A 67 31.43 35.10 -4.24
N LYS A 68 30.99 36.31 -4.58
CA LYS A 68 29.77 36.56 -5.36
C LYS A 68 29.93 35.92 -6.75
N LYS A 69 29.32 34.77 -7.01
CA LYS A 69 29.14 34.24 -8.36
C LYS A 69 28.20 35.19 -9.12
N ARG A 70 28.76 35.93 -10.07
CA ARG A 70 28.03 36.71 -11.08
C ARG A 70 26.95 35.82 -11.73
N ARG A 71 25.71 36.31 -11.75
CA ARG A 71 24.62 35.73 -12.52
C ARG A 71 25.02 35.71 -14.00
N ARG A 72 25.02 34.53 -14.62
CA ARG A 72 25.07 34.42 -16.09
C ARG A 72 23.70 34.81 -16.64
N PRO A 73 23.62 35.62 -17.71
CA PRO A 73 22.36 35.86 -18.41
C PRO A 73 21.84 34.55 -19.03
N PRO A 74 20.53 34.44 -19.33
CA PRO A 74 19.95 33.23 -19.91
C PRO A 74 20.61 32.96 -21.25
N GLY A 75 21.34 31.86 -21.34
CA GLY A 75 21.91 31.38 -22.59
C GLY A 75 20.82 30.89 -23.55
N PRO A 76 21.10 30.80 -24.85
CA PRO A 76 20.16 30.27 -25.83
C PRO A 76 19.75 28.84 -25.48
N ALA A 77 18.53 28.47 -25.88
CA ALA A 77 17.96 27.14 -25.65
C ALA A 77 18.97 26.04 -26.00
N LEU A 78 19.25 25.16 -25.03
CA LEU A 78 20.06 23.97 -25.27
C LEU A 78 19.52 23.23 -26.50
N PRO A 79 20.37 22.80 -27.45
CA PRO A 79 19.90 22.08 -28.63
C PRO A 79 19.13 20.85 -28.17
N LYS A 80 17.87 20.76 -28.57
CA LYS A 80 17.00 19.62 -28.26
C LYS A 80 17.71 18.34 -28.68
N ASN A 81 17.61 17.30 -27.84
CA ASN A 81 18.17 15.99 -28.14
C ASN A 81 17.61 15.48 -29.49
N ALA A 82 18.46 15.03 -30.41
CA ALA A 82 18.06 14.56 -31.75
C ALA A 82 16.95 13.51 -31.71
N LEU A 83 16.95 12.62 -30.71
CA LEU A 83 15.86 11.64 -30.53
C LEU A 83 14.52 12.31 -30.21
N MET A 84 14.54 13.36 -29.39
CA MET A 84 13.35 14.10 -28.99
C MET A 84 12.82 14.92 -30.16
N GLN A 85 13.70 15.59 -30.90
CA GLN A 85 13.34 16.39 -32.07
C GLN A 85 12.77 15.52 -33.21
N LEU A 86 13.38 14.36 -33.47
CA LEU A 86 12.85 13.44 -34.48
C LEU A 86 11.49 12.84 -34.07
N ASN A 87 11.30 12.54 -32.78
CA ASN A 87 10.02 12.04 -32.27
C ASN A 87 8.92 13.11 -32.18
N GLU A 88 9.29 14.39 -32.02
CA GLU A 88 8.36 15.54 -32.16
C GLU A 88 7.86 15.68 -33.61
N ILE A 89 8.76 15.48 -34.61
CA ILE A 89 8.42 15.58 -36.03
C ILE A 89 7.58 14.38 -36.50
N LYS A 90 7.94 13.16 -36.06
CA LYS A 90 7.20 11.94 -36.40
C LYS A 90 7.07 11.04 -35.17
N PRO A 91 5.94 11.08 -34.45
CA PRO A 91 5.72 10.19 -33.32
C PRO A 91 5.55 8.74 -33.79
N GLY A 92 6.06 7.78 -33.01
CA GLY A 92 5.88 6.34 -33.28
C GLY A 92 6.94 5.69 -34.17
N LEU A 93 8.09 6.33 -34.40
CA LEU A 93 9.21 5.77 -35.16
C LEU A 93 9.80 4.51 -34.49
N GLN A 94 9.97 3.45 -35.28
CA GLN A 94 10.58 2.20 -34.83
C GLN A 94 12.09 2.22 -35.05
N TYR A 95 12.84 1.82 -34.02
CA TYR A 95 14.29 1.67 -34.09
C TYR A 95 14.67 0.20 -34.01
N ALA A 96 15.32 -0.33 -35.04
CA ALA A 96 15.76 -1.72 -35.10
C ALA A 96 17.25 -1.84 -34.80
N LEU A 97 17.63 -2.86 -34.02
CA LEU A 97 19.04 -3.19 -33.80
C LEU A 97 19.50 -4.07 -34.98
N LEU A 98 20.44 -3.57 -35.78
CA LEU A 98 20.96 -4.29 -36.95
C LEU A 98 22.11 -5.22 -36.58
N SER A 99 23.05 -4.74 -35.77
CA SER A 99 24.18 -5.56 -35.35
C SER A 99 24.73 -5.15 -33.99
N GLN A 100 25.35 -6.11 -33.33
CA GLN A 100 26.16 -5.93 -32.13
C GLN A 100 27.47 -6.67 -32.36
N THR A 101 28.57 -5.94 -32.47
CA THR A 101 29.91 -6.46 -32.72
C THR A 101 30.90 -5.95 -31.68
N GLY A 102 32.11 -6.50 -31.64
CA GLY A 102 33.16 -6.09 -30.72
C GLY A 102 33.19 -6.87 -29.38
N PRO A 103 34.29 -6.76 -28.63
CA PRO A 103 34.49 -7.51 -27.39
C PRO A 103 33.56 -7.00 -26.27
N VAL A 104 33.30 -7.84 -25.26
CA VAL A 104 32.38 -7.52 -24.14
C VAL A 104 32.74 -6.20 -23.43
N HIS A 105 34.02 -5.84 -23.38
CA HIS A 105 34.51 -4.61 -22.77
C HIS A 105 34.43 -3.36 -23.67
N ALA A 106 34.14 -3.52 -24.97
CA ALA A 106 33.99 -2.43 -25.94
C ALA A 106 33.00 -2.81 -27.07
N PRO A 107 31.71 -3.02 -26.75
CA PRO A 107 30.71 -3.40 -27.74
C PRO A 107 30.35 -2.22 -28.65
N LEU A 108 30.20 -2.48 -29.94
CA LEU A 108 29.69 -1.56 -30.95
C LEU A 108 28.27 -1.99 -31.34
N PHE A 109 27.31 -1.11 -31.12
CA PHE A 109 25.92 -1.32 -31.50
C PHE A 109 25.59 -0.51 -32.74
N VAL A 110 24.86 -1.11 -33.66
CA VAL A 110 24.36 -0.47 -34.88
C VAL A 110 22.84 -0.49 -34.85
N MET A 111 22.23 0.69 -34.90
CA MET A 111 20.79 0.89 -34.84
C MET A 111 20.31 1.55 -36.14
N SER A 112 19.20 1.09 -36.70
CA SER A 112 18.52 1.77 -37.81
C SER A 112 17.20 2.39 -37.37
N VAL A 113 16.80 3.45 -38.07
CA VAL A 113 15.47 4.06 -37.99
C VAL A 113 14.96 4.28 -39.40
N GLU A 114 13.72 3.87 -39.66
CA GLU A 114 13.07 4.11 -40.96
C GLU A 114 12.19 5.35 -40.87
N VAL A 115 12.49 6.35 -41.72
CA VAL A 115 11.72 7.58 -41.80
C VAL A 115 11.35 7.83 -43.26
N ASN A 116 10.06 7.79 -43.58
CA ASN A 116 9.50 8.05 -44.92
C ASN A 116 10.09 7.15 -46.02
N GLY A 117 10.23 5.84 -45.73
CA GLY A 117 10.78 4.85 -46.67
C GLY A 117 12.32 4.88 -46.80
N GLN A 118 13.01 5.75 -46.07
CA GLN A 118 14.47 5.79 -46.00
C GLN A 118 14.97 5.26 -44.66
N VAL A 119 15.97 4.38 -44.71
CA VAL A 119 16.56 3.74 -43.52
C VAL A 119 17.86 4.44 -43.15
N PHE A 120 17.93 4.98 -41.94
CA PHE A 120 19.10 5.67 -41.40
C PHE A 120 19.78 4.86 -40.32
N GLU A 121 21.08 4.60 -40.49
CA GLU A 121 21.86 3.76 -39.58
C GLU A 121 22.84 4.58 -38.72
N GLY A 122 22.81 4.40 -37.40
CA GLY A 122 23.73 4.99 -36.44
C GLY A 122 24.44 3.94 -35.60
N SER A 123 25.76 4.12 -35.43
CA SER A 123 26.59 3.25 -34.59
C SER A 123 27.02 3.94 -33.29
N GLY A 124 27.27 3.16 -32.25
CA GLY A 124 27.78 3.70 -30.99
C GLY A 124 28.10 2.64 -29.93
N PRO A 125 28.86 3.01 -28.87
CA PRO A 125 29.29 2.10 -27.81
C PRO A 125 28.14 1.62 -26.91
N THR A 126 26.97 2.22 -27.03
CA THR A 126 25.74 1.78 -26.33
C THR A 126 24.57 1.87 -27.29
N LYS A 127 23.56 1.01 -27.10
CA LYS A 127 22.30 1.07 -27.86
C LYS A 127 21.66 2.48 -27.83
N LYS A 128 21.80 3.20 -26.72
CA LYS A 128 21.29 4.58 -26.57
C LYS A 128 22.03 5.58 -27.47
N LYS A 129 23.37 5.48 -27.55
CA LYS A 129 24.19 6.38 -28.38
C LYS A 129 24.07 6.03 -29.88
N ALA A 130 23.94 4.75 -30.21
CA ALA A 130 23.65 4.29 -31.57
C ALA A 130 22.29 4.81 -32.07
N LYS A 131 21.23 4.70 -31.25
CA LYS A 131 19.92 5.30 -31.55
C LYS A 131 19.99 6.81 -31.75
N LEU A 132 20.75 7.50 -30.90
CA LEU A 132 20.95 8.95 -31.01
C LEU A 132 21.61 9.31 -32.35
N HIS A 133 22.68 8.61 -32.73
CA HIS A 133 23.37 8.83 -34.01
C HIS A 133 22.48 8.51 -35.21
N ALA A 134 21.63 7.48 -35.13
CA ALA A 134 20.68 7.14 -36.18
C ALA A 134 19.65 8.28 -36.36
N ALA A 135 19.15 8.81 -35.25
CA ALA A 135 18.23 9.95 -35.25
C ALA A 135 18.89 11.25 -35.76
N GLU A 136 20.17 11.49 -35.42
CA GLU A 136 20.93 12.63 -35.97
C GLU A 136 21.09 12.54 -37.48
N LYS A 137 21.40 11.34 -38.02
CA LYS A 137 21.50 11.15 -39.47
C LYS A 137 20.14 11.34 -40.17
N ALA A 138 19.07 10.81 -39.59
CA ALA A 138 17.72 11.03 -40.11
C ALA A 138 17.35 12.53 -40.11
N LEU A 139 17.60 13.25 -39.02
CA LEU A 139 17.38 14.69 -38.93
C LEU A 139 18.21 15.50 -39.93
N ARG A 140 19.47 15.13 -40.16
CA ARG A 140 20.30 15.81 -41.17
C ARG A 140 19.74 15.64 -42.59
N SER A 141 19.13 14.49 -42.88
CA SER A 141 18.46 14.25 -44.16
C SER A 141 17.23 15.13 -44.36
N PHE A 142 16.53 15.53 -43.29
CA PHE A 142 15.43 16.50 -43.37
C PHE A 142 15.89 17.91 -43.73
N VAL A 143 17.13 18.27 -43.41
CA VAL A 143 17.67 19.64 -43.56
C VAL A 143 18.38 19.83 -44.92
N GLN A 144 18.56 18.76 -45.71
CA GLN A 144 19.30 18.78 -46.98
C GLN A 144 18.45 18.94 -48.25
N PHE A 145 17.13 19.16 -48.19
CA PHE A 145 16.36 19.56 -49.37
C PHE A 145 16.45 21.09 -49.56
N PRO A 146 17.19 21.61 -50.56
CA PRO A 146 17.31 23.05 -50.78
C PRO A 146 16.15 23.62 -51.61
N ASN A 147 15.29 22.77 -52.18
CA ASN A 147 14.16 23.14 -53.04
C ASN A 147 12.83 22.60 -52.49
N ALA A 148 11.86 23.50 -52.28
CA ALA A 148 10.55 23.19 -51.69
C ALA A 148 9.63 22.32 -52.59
N SER A 149 9.92 22.23 -53.89
CA SER A 149 9.13 21.47 -54.87
C SER A 149 9.39 19.96 -54.83
N GLU A 150 10.63 19.53 -54.56
CA GLU A 150 10.99 18.11 -54.46
C GLU A 150 10.46 17.48 -53.16
N ALA A 151 10.37 18.27 -52.09
CA ALA A 151 9.75 17.87 -50.83
C ALA A 151 8.23 17.61 -50.98
N HIS A 152 7.53 18.32 -51.88
CA HIS A 152 6.09 18.08 -52.11
C HIS A 152 5.82 16.81 -52.93
N LEU A 153 6.68 16.47 -53.88
CA LEU A 153 6.60 15.22 -54.66
C LEU A 153 6.87 13.98 -53.78
N ALA A 154 7.80 14.08 -52.82
CA ALA A 154 8.05 13.01 -51.84
C ALA A 154 6.92 12.87 -50.78
N MET A 155 5.97 13.82 -50.71
CA MET A 155 4.85 13.82 -49.76
C MET A 155 3.55 13.15 -50.27
N GLY A 156 3.56 12.52 -51.45
CA GLY A 156 2.48 11.62 -51.88
C GLY A 156 1.10 12.27 -52.09
N ARG A 157 1.04 13.58 -52.35
CA ARG A 157 -0.20 14.24 -52.80
C ARG A 157 -0.29 14.19 -54.32
N THR A 158 -1.15 13.31 -54.84
CA THR A 158 -1.55 13.31 -56.24
C THR A 158 -2.49 14.49 -56.50
N LEU A 159 -2.06 15.48 -57.27
CA LEU A 159 -2.98 16.39 -57.96
C LEU A 159 -3.15 15.84 -59.38
N SER A 160 -4.35 15.32 -59.67
CA SER A 160 -4.80 15.03 -61.01
C SER A 160 -4.91 16.35 -61.79
N ALA A 161 -3.99 16.57 -62.72
CA ALA A 161 -4.13 17.59 -63.75
C ALA A 161 -4.60 16.90 -65.03
N ASN A 162 -5.87 17.10 -65.40
CA ASN A 162 -6.26 17.12 -66.80
C ASN A 162 -6.02 18.55 -67.29
N THR A 163 -5.13 18.69 -68.26
CA THR A 163 -4.91 19.90 -69.06
C THR A 163 -6.03 20.11 -70.05
N ASP A 164 -6.52 21.35 -70.19
CA ASP A 164 -6.92 22.01 -71.45
C ASP A 164 -7.38 23.46 -71.13
N PHE A 165 -7.20 24.55 -71.87
CA PHE A 165 -6.24 25.08 -72.86
C PHE A 165 -6.59 26.57 -73.14
N THR A 166 -7.70 27.14 -72.62
CA THR A 166 -7.98 28.58 -72.72
C THR A 166 -8.74 29.08 -71.48
N SER A 167 -8.21 30.07 -70.76
CA SER A 167 -8.99 31.19 -70.19
C SER A 167 -8.11 32.05 -69.28
N ASP A 168 -8.27 33.34 -69.51
CA ASP A 168 -7.44 34.44 -69.05
C ASP A 168 -7.72 34.77 -67.58
N GLN A 169 -6.67 34.93 -66.76
CA GLN A 169 -6.21 36.25 -66.32
C GLN A 169 -5.15 36.14 -65.21
N ALA A 170 -4.03 36.81 -65.48
CA ALA A 170 -3.08 37.37 -64.52
C ALA A 170 -3.79 38.50 -63.73
N ASP A 171 -3.48 38.88 -62.49
CA ASP A 171 -2.17 39.26 -61.94
C ASP A 171 -2.26 39.35 -60.39
N PHE A 172 -1.14 39.06 -59.73
CA PHE A 172 -0.73 39.49 -58.37
C PHE A 172 -0.63 41.04 -58.29
N PRO A 173 -0.49 41.75 -57.14
CA PRO A 173 0.32 41.41 -55.94
C PRO A 173 -0.39 41.72 -54.59
N ASP A 174 -0.05 41.08 -53.48
CA ASP A 174 1.20 41.16 -52.69
C ASP A 174 1.33 42.47 -51.86
N THR A 175 1.87 42.31 -50.65
CA THR A 175 2.39 43.35 -49.73
C THR A 175 1.40 44.06 -48.78
N LEU A 176 1.69 44.39 -47.52
CA LEU A 176 2.85 44.29 -46.63
C LEU A 176 2.40 44.83 -45.24
N PHE A 177 2.97 44.29 -44.15
CA PHE A 177 3.37 44.97 -42.89
C PHE A 177 2.44 45.91 -42.09
N ASN A 178 2.31 45.58 -40.80
CA ASN A 178 2.28 46.39 -39.55
C ASN A 178 1.19 45.82 -38.61
N GLY A 179 1.36 45.67 -37.30
CA GLY A 179 2.16 46.42 -36.34
C GLY A 179 1.24 46.74 -35.15
N PHE A 180 1.68 46.34 -33.94
CA PHE A 180 1.30 46.77 -32.58
C PHE A 180 -0.01 47.55 -32.26
N GLU A 181 -0.63 47.09 -31.15
CA GLU A 181 -1.42 47.83 -30.14
C GLU A 181 -2.83 48.42 -30.45
N THR A 182 -3.73 48.13 -29.49
CA THR A 182 -5.11 48.62 -29.26
C THR A 182 -5.18 50.15 -29.05
N PRO A 183 -6.28 50.90 -29.36
CA PRO A 183 -7.51 50.87 -28.53
C PRO A 183 -8.87 51.32 -29.17
N ASP A 184 -9.93 51.00 -28.44
CA ASP A 184 -11.24 51.66 -28.21
C ASP A 184 -11.62 52.95 -28.95
N ARG A 185 -12.79 52.99 -29.65
CA ARG A 185 -13.92 53.93 -29.40
C ARG A 185 -15.06 53.84 -30.45
N SER A 186 -16.28 53.73 -29.90
CA SER A 186 -17.50 54.49 -30.20
C SER A 186 -18.12 54.60 -31.61
N GLU A 187 -19.42 54.28 -31.63
CA GLU A 187 -20.57 54.99 -32.23
C GLU A 187 -21.34 54.35 -33.42
N MET A 188 -22.59 53.99 -33.07
CA MET A 188 -23.87 53.89 -33.80
C MET A 188 -24.11 54.95 -34.89
N PRO A 189 -25.23 54.96 -35.67
CA PRO A 189 -26.47 54.14 -35.61
C PRO A 189 -26.92 53.63 -37.00
N PHE A 190 -28.04 52.89 -37.09
CA PHE A 190 -29.12 53.21 -38.04
C PHE A 190 -30.36 52.31 -37.90
N TYR A 191 -31.51 52.99 -37.96
CA TYR A 191 -32.88 52.61 -38.28
C TYR A 191 -33.95 52.28 -37.22
N LEU A 192 -35.01 53.06 -37.45
CA LEU A 192 -36.31 53.33 -36.88
C LEU A 192 -37.38 52.33 -37.35
N GLY A 193 -38.44 52.12 -36.57
CA GLY A 193 -39.71 51.47 -36.97
C GLY A 193 -40.39 50.73 -35.81
N SER A 194 -41.06 51.42 -34.88
CA SER A 194 -42.47 51.88 -34.88
C SER A 194 -43.53 50.84 -34.45
N ASN A 195 -44.16 51.19 -33.32
CA ASN A 195 -45.54 51.02 -32.86
C ASN A 195 -46.08 49.66 -32.36
N GLY A 196 -46.58 49.74 -31.12
CA GLY A 196 -47.52 48.79 -30.52
C GLY A 196 -48.98 49.17 -30.78
N ASP A 197 -49.85 48.38 -30.16
CA ASP A 197 -51.31 48.50 -30.17
C ASP A 197 -51.86 48.43 -28.74
N ASP A 198 -53.05 49.00 -28.60
CA ASP A 198 -53.74 49.55 -27.43
C ASP A 198 -54.13 48.59 -26.29
N SER A 199 -54.26 49.12 -25.06
CA SER A 199 -55.57 49.41 -24.45
C SER A 199 -55.58 49.55 -22.92
N PHE A 200 -56.12 50.71 -22.53
CA PHE A 200 -57.02 51.01 -21.40
C PHE A 200 -56.53 51.16 -19.94
N SER A 201 -56.42 52.45 -19.62
CA SER A 201 -56.49 53.21 -18.37
C SER A 201 -57.50 52.76 -17.29
N SER A 202 -57.16 53.00 -16.02
CA SER A 202 -57.94 53.91 -15.17
C SER A 202 -57.14 54.39 -13.95
N SER A 203 -57.21 55.70 -13.78
CA SER A 203 -56.51 56.61 -12.87
C SER A 203 -57.02 56.61 -11.43
N GLY A 204 -56.28 57.24 -10.51
CA GLY A 204 -56.88 57.66 -9.22
C GLY A 204 -55.97 58.04 -8.05
N ASP A 205 -54.92 58.82 -8.28
CA ASP A 205 -54.56 60.08 -7.61
C ASP A 205 -54.51 60.30 -6.06
N LEU A 206 -53.57 61.18 -5.67
CA LEU A 206 -53.51 62.12 -4.53
C LEU A 206 -52.60 61.91 -3.30
N SER A 207 -51.82 62.98 -3.09
CA SER A 207 -50.80 63.35 -2.10
C SER A 207 -51.34 63.73 -0.69
N LEU A 208 -50.50 63.61 0.36
CA LEU A 208 -49.93 64.74 1.15
C LEU A 208 -49.29 64.34 2.51
N ALA A 209 -48.03 64.78 2.68
CA ALA A 209 -47.34 65.37 3.86
C ALA A 209 -47.31 64.69 5.25
N ALA A 210 -46.10 64.41 5.76
CA ALA A 210 -45.42 65.14 6.87
C ALA A 210 -44.22 64.36 7.47
N SER A 211 -43.12 65.08 7.75
CA SER A 211 -41.76 64.67 8.20
C SER A 211 -41.67 64.19 9.68
N PRO A 212 -40.48 63.96 10.28
CA PRO A 212 -39.29 63.17 9.89
C PRO A 212 -38.86 62.14 10.98
N ALA A 213 -38.15 61.06 10.62
CA ALA A 213 -37.30 60.34 11.57
C ALA A 213 -36.18 59.54 10.86
N HIS A 214 -34.97 59.62 11.42
CA HIS A 214 -33.72 59.04 10.95
C HIS A 214 -33.78 57.52 10.68
N ALA A 215 -33.24 57.07 9.55
CA ALA A 215 -32.85 55.67 9.35
C ALA A 215 -31.55 55.59 8.53
N SER A 216 -30.59 54.85 9.07
CA SER A 216 -29.26 54.58 8.51
C SER A 216 -29.36 53.70 7.26
N LEU A 217 -28.57 54.05 6.24
CA LEU A 217 -28.42 53.35 4.97
C LEU A 217 -27.99 51.88 5.16
N ALA A 218 -28.77 50.94 4.60
CA ALA A 218 -28.34 49.58 4.32
C ALA A 218 -28.28 49.38 2.79
N GLN A 219 -27.11 49.06 2.26
CA GLN A 219 -26.89 48.68 0.86
C GLN A 219 -27.40 47.24 0.60
N PRO A 220 -27.81 46.92 -0.64
CA PRO A 220 -28.25 45.57 -1.01
C PRO A 220 -27.09 44.56 -1.01
N PRO A 221 -27.35 43.25 -0.79
CA PRO A 221 -26.30 42.24 -0.71
C PRO A 221 -25.64 42.00 -2.06
N LEU A 222 -24.31 41.88 -2.05
CA LEU A 222 -23.49 41.45 -3.19
C LEU A 222 -23.84 40.00 -3.61
N PRO A 223 -23.69 39.64 -4.90
CA PRO A 223 -23.93 38.27 -5.36
C PRO A 223 -22.93 37.30 -4.72
N GLY A 224 -23.43 36.14 -4.26
CA GLY A 224 -22.60 35.06 -3.74
C GLY A 224 -21.70 34.42 -4.82
N PRO A 225 -20.66 33.65 -4.43
CA PRO A 225 -19.75 33.04 -5.37
C PRO A 225 -20.47 32.03 -6.26
N LEU A 226 -20.22 32.10 -7.57
CA LEU A 226 -20.67 31.12 -8.55
C LEU A 226 -20.18 29.70 -8.20
N PRO A 227 -20.98 28.63 -8.44
CA PRO A 227 -20.50 27.27 -8.29
C PRO A 227 -19.45 26.98 -9.38
N PHE A 228 -18.21 26.70 -8.96
CA PHE A 228 -17.19 26.19 -9.88
C PHE A 228 -17.59 24.76 -10.34
N PRO A 229 -17.48 24.43 -11.64
CA PRO A 229 -17.67 23.07 -12.11
C PRO A 229 -16.60 22.15 -11.48
N PRO A 230 -16.89 20.85 -11.28
CA PRO A 230 -15.95 19.94 -10.64
C PRO A 230 -14.65 19.89 -11.46
N PRO A 231 -13.47 20.08 -10.83
CA PRO A 231 -12.20 20.06 -11.53
C PRO A 231 -11.81 18.60 -11.83
N SER A 232 -12.42 17.99 -12.84
CA SER A 232 -12.04 16.64 -13.27
C SER A 232 -10.63 16.68 -13.87
N GLY A 233 -9.70 15.90 -13.27
CA GLY A 233 -8.37 15.65 -13.82
C GLY A 233 -7.28 16.73 -13.62
N LYS A 234 -7.57 17.88 -13.01
CA LYS A 234 -6.56 18.91 -12.70
C LYS A 234 -5.75 18.54 -11.43
N ASN A 235 -4.44 18.80 -11.42
CA ASN A 235 -3.59 18.50 -10.26
C ASN A 235 -3.97 19.39 -9.05
N PRO A 236 -4.09 18.87 -7.82
CA PRO A 236 -4.47 19.66 -6.64
C PRO A 236 -3.54 20.86 -6.39
N VAL A 237 -2.25 20.75 -6.67
CA VAL A 237 -1.32 21.90 -6.55
C VAL A 237 -1.69 23.03 -7.51
N MET A 238 -2.14 22.66 -8.71
CA MET A 238 -2.53 23.63 -9.75
C MET A 238 -3.79 24.37 -9.34
N ILE A 239 -4.82 23.64 -8.88
CA ILE A 239 -6.10 24.24 -8.45
C ILE A 239 -5.89 25.14 -7.25
N LEU A 240 -5.11 24.70 -6.26
CA LEU A 240 -4.81 25.52 -5.10
C LEU A 240 -4.07 26.80 -5.49
N ASN A 241 -3.15 26.72 -6.46
CA ASN A 241 -2.45 27.90 -6.98
C ASN A 241 -3.31 28.78 -7.89
N GLU A 242 -4.35 28.23 -8.55
CA GLU A 242 -5.38 29.00 -9.28
C GLU A 242 -6.25 29.80 -8.29
N LEU A 243 -6.68 29.18 -7.17
CA LEU A 243 -7.52 29.81 -6.15
C LEU A 243 -6.75 30.81 -5.26
N ARG A 244 -5.48 30.52 -4.99
CA ARG A 244 -4.57 31.35 -4.18
C ARG A 244 -3.18 31.41 -4.84
N PRO A 245 -2.97 32.36 -5.76
CA PRO A 245 -1.66 32.55 -6.40
C PRO A 245 -0.58 32.96 -5.39
N GLY A 246 0.64 32.45 -5.58
CA GLY A 246 1.81 32.87 -4.79
C GLY A 246 2.10 32.04 -3.54
N LEU A 247 1.39 30.93 -3.32
CA LEU A 247 1.64 30.00 -2.21
C LEU A 247 3.03 29.36 -2.30
N LYS A 248 3.72 29.31 -1.16
CA LYS A 248 5.03 28.64 -1.02
C LYS A 248 4.87 27.33 -0.27
N TYR A 249 5.56 26.31 -0.77
CA TYR A 249 5.62 25.00 -0.14
C TYR A 249 6.99 24.81 0.49
N ASP A 250 6.99 24.51 1.79
CA ASP A 250 8.20 24.30 2.57
C ASP A 250 8.46 22.81 2.77
N PHE A 251 9.73 22.43 2.70
CA PHE A 251 10.15 21.06 2.95
C PHE A 251 10.43 20.88 4.44
N LEU A 252 9.73 19.94 5.08
CA LEU A 252 9.83 19.71 6.51
C LEU A 252 10.82 18.61 6.85
N SER A 253 10.63 17.43 6.28
CA SER A 253 11.44 16.26 6.63
C SER A 253 11.53 15.23 5.50
N GLU A 254 12.60 14.44 5.55
CA GLU A 254 12.82 13.25 4.74
C GLU A 254 13.17 12.10 5.67
N SER A 255 12.43 11.01 5.59
CA SER A 255 12.60 9.81 6.42
C SER A 255 12.66 8.56 5.57
N GLY A 256 13.26 7.49 6.11
CA GLY A 256 13.41 6.20 5.45
C GLY A 256 14.69 6.05 4.60
N GLU A 257 14.98 4.79 4.24
CA GLU A 257 16.17 4.41 3.47
C GLU A 257 16.07 4.86 2.00
N SER A 258 17.19 4.92 1.26
CA SER A 258 17.26 5.42 -0.14
C SER A 258 16.20 4.87 -1.11
N HIS A 259 15.71 3.65 -0.90
CA HIS A 259 14.69 3.02 -1.73
C HIS A 259 13.27 3.10 -1.14
N ALA A 260 13.13 3.60 0.10
CA ALA A 260 11.90 3.74 0.87
C ALA A 260 11.71 5.14 1.47
N LYS A 261 12.21 6.18 0.78
CA LYS A 261 12.13 7.56 1.25
C LYS A 261 10.70 8.10 1.25
N SER A 262 10.31 8.70 2.36
CA SER A 262 9.10 9.51 2.52
C SER A 262 9.52 10.97 2.69
N PHE A 263 8.87 11.86 1.94
CA PHE A 263 9.09 13.31 2.01
C PHE A 263 7.84 13.96 2.58
N VAL A 264 8.03 14.90 3.49
CA VAL A 264 6.96 15.71 4.07
C VAL A 264 7.10 17.15 3.58
N MET A 265 6.00 17.68 3.04
CA MET A 265 5.91 19.05 2.54
C MET A 265 4.75 19.76 3.23
N SER A 266 4.92 21.03 3.57
CA SER A 266 3.85 21.87 4.11
C SER A 266 3.52 23.05 3.21
N VAL A 267 2.33 23.59 3.41
CA VAL A 267 1.86 24.84 2.81
C VAL A 267 1.01 25.58 3.83
N VAL A 268 1.19 26.90 3.93
CA VAL A 268 0.33 27.77 4.73
C VAL A 268 -0.65 28.47 3.81
N VAL A 269 -1.95 28.26 4.01
CA VAL A 269 -3.02 28.86 3.19
C VAL A 269 -4.01 29.55 4.13
N ASP A 270 -4.29 30.83 3.88
CA ASP A 270 -5.22 31.65 4.68
C ASP A 270 -4.95 31.58 6.20
N GLY A 271 -3.66 31.55 6.58
CA GLY A 271 -3.20 31.47 7.98
C GLY A 271 -3.23 30.08 8.61
N GLN A 272 -3.70 29.06 7.90
CA GLN A 272 -3.74 27.67 8.36
C GLN A 272 -2.59 26.84 7.78
N PHE A 273 -2.05 25.91 8.58
CA PHE A 273 -0.94 25.05 8.20
C PHE A 273 -1.45 23.68 7.74
N PHE A 274 -1.05 23.27 6.53
CA PHE A 274 -1.37 21.96 5.95
C PHE A 274 -0.10 21.19 5.63
N GLU A 275 -0.15 19.88 5.84
CA GLU A 275 0.96 18.96 5.61
C GLU A 275 0.54 17.83 4.68
N GLY A 276 1.45 17.38 3.82
CA GLY A 276 1.28 16.19 3.01
C GLY A 276 2.57 15.40 2.92
N SER A 277 2.46 14.07 2.99
CA SER A 277 3.61 13.16 2.88
C SER A 277 3.53 12.32 1.62
N GLY A 278 4.68 11.93 1.04
CA GLY A 278 4.70 11.08 -0.15
C GLY A 278 6.09 10.62 -0.56
N ARG A 279 6.16 9.62 -1.47
CA ARG A 279 7.41 9.02 -1.97
C ARG A 279 8.35 9.98 -2.70
N ASN A 280 7.87 11.16 -3.07
CA ASN A 280 8.65 12.22 -3.69
C ASN A 280 8.05 13.58 -3.30
N LYS A 281 8.86 14.64 -3.38
CA LYS A 281 8.45 16.00 -3.04
C LYS A 281 7.23 16.47 -3.84
N LYS A 282 7.06 16.02 -5.09
CA LYS A 282 5.92 16.39 -5.95
C LYS A 282 4.59 15.84 -5.40
N LEU A 283 4.56 14.57 -5.01
CA LEU A 283 3.37 13.92 -4.44
C LEU A 283 3.06 14.47 -3.04
N ALA A 284 4.09 14.71 -2.22
CA ALA A 284 3.93 15.33 -0.90
C ALA A 284 3.29 16.73 -1.01
N LYS A 285 3.75 17.57 -1.94
CA LYS A 285 3.11 18.86 -2.25
C LYS A 285 1.66 18.70 -2.70
N ALA A 286 1.39 17.74 -3.60
CA ALA A 286 0.03 17.49 -4.09
C ALA A 286 -0.94 17.09 -2.97
N ARG A 287 -0.50 16.27 -2.01
CA ARG A 287 -1.30 15.88 -0.85
C ARG A 287 -1.51 17.04 0.12
N ALA A 288 -0.48 17.84 0.39
CA ALA A 288 -0.61 19.05 1.21
C ALA A 288 -1.63 20.02 0.59
N ALA A 289 -1.55 20.20 -0.74
CA ALA A 289 -2.48 21.03 -1.49
C ALA A 289 -3.92 20.50 -1.45
N GLN A 290 -4.08 19.19 -1.61
CA GLN A 290 -5.39 18.52 -1.54
C GLN A 290 -6.02 18.69 -0.15
N SER A 291 -5.23 18.59 0.92
CA SER A 291 -5.72 18.85 2.28
C SER A 291 -6.19 20.30 2.45
N ALA A 292 -5.44 21.27 1.95
CA ALA A 292 -5.84 22.68 2.00
C ALA A 292 -7.12 22.94 1.19
N LEU A 293 -7.26 22.33 0.01
CA LEU A 293 -8.46 22.42 -0.83
C LEU A 293 -9.70 21.82 -0.14
N ALA A 294 -9.55 20.67 0.51
CA ALA A 294 -10.63 20.03 1.24
C ALA A 294 -11.07 20.85 2.46
N THR A 295 -10.14 21.42 3.22
CA THR A 295 -10.47 22.15 4.45
C THR A 295 -10.95 23.58 4.20
N ILE A 296 -10.31 24.33 3.29
CA ILE A 296 -10.64 25.75 3.07
C ILE A 296 -11.76 25.91 2.05
N PHE A 297 -11.73 25.13 0.96
CA PHE A 297 -12.63 25.31 -0.18
C PHE A 297 -13.70 24.22 -0.27
N ASN A 298 -13.71 23.24 0.65
CA ASN A 298 -14.58 22.05 0.62
C ASN A 298 -14.52 21.27 -0.71
N LEU A 299 -13.41 21.41 -1.46
CA LEU A 299 -13.20 20.80 -2.76
C LEU A 299 -12.51 19.44 -2.62
N HIS A 300 -13.27 18.38 -2.89
CA HIS A 300 -12.78 17.00 -2.85
C HIS A 300 -12.42 16.54 -4.26
N LEU A 301 -11.14 16.62 -4.60
CA LEU A 301 -10.62 16.20 -5.91
C LEU A 301 -10.61 14.68 -6.05
N ASP A 302 -11.37 14.19 -7.05
CA ASP A 302 -11.42 12.83 -7.59
C ASP A 302 -11.11 11.71 -6.58
N GLN A 303 -12.03 11.50 -5.64
CA GLN A 303 -12.10 10.22 -4.93
C GLN A 303 -13.04 9.32 -5.73
N THR A 304 -12.48 8.42 -6.54
CA THR A 304 -13.27 7.31 -7.10
C THR A 304 -14.11 6.70 -5.97
N PRO A 305 -15.39 6.33 -6.17
CA PRO A 305 -16.23 5.75 -5.12
C PRO A 305 -15.54 4.62 -4.34
N SER A 306 -14.69 3.86 -5.03
CA SER A 306 -13.82 2.82 -4.46
C SER A 306 -12.82 3.29 -3.39
N ARG A 307 -12.52 4.59 -3.27
CA ARG A 307 -11.59 5.15 -2.27
C ARG A 307 -12.29 5.83 -1.10
N GLN A 308 -13.62 5.97 -1.15
CA GLN A 308 -14.40 6.49 -0.04
C GLN A 308 -14.41 5.51 1.14
N PRO A 309 -14.37 5.98 2.39
CA PRO A 309 -14.60 5.14 3.56
C PRO A 309 -16.00 4.51 3.54
N ILE A 310 -16.12 3.25 3.98
CA ILE A 310 -17.41 2.58 4.19
C ILE A 310 -17.73 2.66 5.69
N PRO A 311 -18.80 3.37 6.11
CA PRO A 311 -19.20 3.49 7.51
C PRO A 311 -19.49 2.15 8.19
N SER A 312 -19.39 2.11 9.51
CA SER A 312 -19.76 0.94 10.31
C SER A 312 -21.27 0.85 10.52
N GLU A 313 -21.83 -0.36 10.66
CA GLU A 313 -23.23 -0.56 11.08
C GLU A 313 -23.42 -0.49 12.62
N GLY A 314 -22.38 -0.09 13.37
CA GLY A 314 -22.40 0.01 14.82
C GLY A 314 -22.19 1.44 15.34
N LEU A 315 -21.78 1.55 16.60
CA LEU A 315 -21.51 2.84 17.25
C LEU A 315 -20.36 3.57 16.55
N GLN A 316 -20.67 4.67 15.87
CA GLN A 316 -19.70 5.50 15.17
C GLN A 316 -19.45 6.80 15.95
N LEU A 317 -18.41 6.79 16.77
CA LEU A 317 -18.06 7.92 17.66
C LEU A 317 -17.26 9.03 16.96
N HIS A 318 -16.63 8.70 15.82
CA HIS A 318 -15.65 9.56 15.17
C HIS A 318 -15.90 9.66 13.67
N LEU A 319 -15.47 10.78 13.07
CA LEU A 319 -15.48 10.94 11.61
C LEU A 319 -14.49 9.94 10.96
N PRO A 320 -14.90 9.18 9.92
CA PRO A 320 -14.09 8.09 9.37
C PRO A 320 -12.64 8.43 9.05
N GLN A 321 -12.43 9.50 8.28
CA GLN A 321 -11.11 9.85 7.77
C GLN A 321 -10.20 10.40 8.88
N VAL A 322 -10.76 11.17 9.81
CA VAL A 322 -10.03 11.70 10.98
C VAL A 322 -9.55 10.56 11.87
N LEU A 323 -10.42 9.59 12.14
CA LEU A 323 -10.06 8.39 12.90
C LEU A 323 -9.00 7.56 12.16
N ALA A 324 -9.17 7.36 10.85
CA ALA A 324 -8.24 6.58 10.03
C ALA A 324 -6.82 7.17 10.06
N ASP A 325 -6.69 8.47 9.83
CA ASP A 325 -5.42 9.16 9.83
C ASP A 325 -4.79 9.21 11.24
N ALA A 326 -5.60 9.43 12.28
CA ALA A 326 -5.12 9.43 13.66
C ALA A 326 -4.57 8.07 14.11
N VAL A 327 -5.30 6.99 13.85
CA VAL A 327 -4.87 5.61 14.19
C VAL A 327 -3.59 5.26 13.42
N ALA A 328 -3.53 5.56 12.13
CA ALA A 328 -2.34 5.28 11.31
C ALA A 328 -1.11 6.04 11.82
N ARG A 329 -1.27 7.32 12.15
CA ARG A 329 -0.20 8.15 12.72
C ARG A 329 0.27 7.60 14.06
N LEU A 330 -0.65 7.34 15.00
CA LEU A 330 -0.30 6.77 16.32
C LEU A 330 0.47 5.45 16.21
N VAL A 331 0.07 4.57 15.29
CA VAL A 331 0.75 3.29 15.04
C VAL A 331 2.16 3.51 14.47
N LEU A 332 2.30 4.44 13.52
CA LEU A 332 3.58 4.74 12.89
C LEU A 332 4.54 5.41 13.87
N ASP A 333 4.08 6.43 14.59
CA ASP A 333 4.84 7.16 15.61
C ASP A 333 5.34 6.18 16.67
N LYS A 334 4.44 5.33 17.19
CA LYS A 334 4.81 4.35 18.21
C LYS A 334 5.83 3.32 17.71
N PHE A 335 5.75 2.92 16.44
CA PHE A 335 6.76 2.04 15.85
C PHE A 335 8.11 2.76 15.68
N GLY A 336 8.10 4.06 15.36
CA GLY A 336 9.28 4.92 15.36
C GLY A 336 9.96 4.95 16.74
N ASP A 337 9.20 5.21 17.80
CA ASP A 337 9.70 5.21 19.19
C ASP A 337 10.36 3.88 19.57
N LEU A 338 9.76 2.76 19.15
CA LEU A 338 10.23 1.41 19.46
C LEU A 338 11.47 0.98 18.67
N THR A 339 11.88 1.76 17.67
CA THR A 339 12.94 1.42 16.72
C THR A 339 13.97 2.54 16.54
N ASP A 340 14.14 3.38 17.57
CA ASP A 340 15.09 4.48 17.60
C ASP A 340 14.90 5.42 16.39
N ASN A 341 13.67 5.88 16.18
CA ASN A 341 13.27 6.69 15.03
C ASN A 341 13.56 6.02 13.69
N PHE A 342 13.20 4.73 13.57
CA PHE A 342 13.39 3.89 12.38
C PHE A 342 14.86 3.61 12.01
N SER A 343 15.82 3.87 12.91
CA SER A 343 17.24 3.59 12.67
C SER A 343 17.65 2.15 13.02
N SER A 344 16.90 1.49 13.90
CA SER A 344 17.13 0.09 14.27
C SER A 344 17.03 -0.85 13.05
N PRO A 345 17.84 -1.92 12.96
CA PRO A 345 17.71 -2.92 11.89
C PRO A 345 16.34 -3.60 11.86
N HIS A 346 15.66 -3.66 13.01
CA HIS A 346 14.32 -4.23 13.14
C HIS A 346 13.20 -3.26 12.70
N ALA A 347 13.54 -2.01 12.33
CA ALA A 347 12.63 -1.09 11.66
C ALA A 347 12.31 -1.52 10.23
N ARG A 348 13.21 -2.29 9.60
CA ARG A 348 13.02 -2.78 8.22
C ARG A 348 11.79 -3.69 8.16
N ARG A 349 10.80 -3.27 7.38
CA ARG A 349 9.51 -3.97 7.27
C ARG A 349 8.91 -3.84 5.88
N LYS A 350 8.00 -4.76 5.56
CA LYS A 350 7.15 -4.67 4.36
C LYS A 350 5.70 -4.36 4.71
N VAL A 351 5.22 -4.93 5.80
CA VAL A 351 3.89 -4.66 6.37
C VAL A 351 4.06 -4.30 7.84
N LEU A 352 3.41 -3.21 8.24
CA LEU A 352 3.24 -2.77 9.62
C LEU A 352 1.76 -2.91 9.96
N ALA A 353 1.44 -3.44 11.14
CA ALA A 353 0.09 -3.48 11.67
C ALA A 353 0.09 -3.08 13.14
N GLY A 354 -1.02 -2.50 13.58
CA GLY A 354 -1.19 -2.11 14.97
C GLY A 354 -2.65 -2.06 15.36
N ILE A 355 -2.91 -2.16 16.65
CA ILE A 355 -4.26 -2.01 17.21
C ILE A 355 -4.25 -0.84 18.16
N VAL A 356 -5.20 0.07 17.97
CA VAL A 356 -5.42 1.25 18.80
C VAL A 356 -6.76 1.11 19.50
N MET A 357 -6.82 1.52 20.77
CA MET A 357 -8.02 1.56 21.58
C MET A 357 -8.46 3.00 21.75
N THR A 358 -9.75 3.28 21.63
CA THR A 358 -10.37 4.56 22.02
C THR A 358 -11.30 4.34 23.21
N THR A 359 -11.46 5.38 24.03
CA THR A 359 -12.33 5.39 25.21
C THR A 359 -13.23 6.62 25.17
N GLY A 360 -14.31 6.57 24.38
CA GLY A 360 -15.22 7.69 24.18
C GLY A 360 -15.08 8.39 22.83
N THR A 361 -15.49 9.66 22.77
CA THR A 361 -15.64 10.45 21.53
C THR A 361 -14.42 11.29 21.16
N ASP A 362 -13.46 11.49 22.07
CA ASP A 362 -12.24 12.22 21.76
C ASP A 362 -11.17 11.26 21.21
N VAL A 363 -10.77 11.49 19.96
CA VAL A 363 -9.69 10.75 19.29
C VAL A 363 -8.35 10.93 20.01
N LYS A 364 -8.18 12.01 20.79
CA LYS A 364 -6.94 12.26 21.54
C LYS A 364 -6.69 11.25 22.65
N ASP A 365 -7.73 10.62 23.18
CA ASP A 365 -7.63 9.56 24.19
C ASP A 365 -7.22 8.20 23.60
N ALA A 366 -7.00 8.15 22.28
CA ALA A 366 -6.59 6.94 21.60
C ALA A 366 -5.22 6.45 22.10
N LYS A 367 -5.17 5.16 22.46
CA LYS A 367 -3.98 4.50 22.98
C LYS A 367 -3.58 3.33 22.10
N VAL A 368 -2.33 3.32 21.66
CA VAL A 368 -1.77 2.17 20.94
C VAL A 368 -1.67 0.97 21.89
N VAL A 369 -2.35 -0.12 21.55
CA VAL A 369 -2.40 -1.37 22.31
C VAL A 369 -1.33 -2.33 21.85
N SER A 370 -1.15 -2.48 20.54
CA SER A 370 -0.15 -3.37 19.97
C SER A 370 0.43 -2.85 18.67
N ILE A 371 1.67 -3.25 18.41
CA ILE A 371 2.42 -2.97 17.17
C ILE A 371 3.04 -4.28 16.70
N SER A 372 3.10 -4.47 15.38
CA SER A 372 3.70 -5.66 14.80
C SER A 372 4.11 -5.48 13.34
N THR A 373 5.06 -6.30 12.89
CA THR A 373 5.48 -6.39 11.48
C THR A 373 5.55 -7.85 11.04
N GLY A 374 5.65 -8.08 9.73
CA GLY A 374 5.93 -9.41 9.17
C GLY A 374 4.97 -9.81 8.05
N THR A 375 5.43 -10.72 7.18
CA THR A 375 4.71 -11.15 5.96
C THR A 375 4.92 -12.62 5.60
N LYS A 376 5.39 -13.43 6.56
CA LYS A 376 5.75 -14.83 6.34
C LYS A 376 5.09 -15.74 7.37
N CYS A 377 5.04 -17.02 7.05
CA CYS A 377 4.57 -18.08 7.92
C CYS A 377 5.70 -19.06 8.22
N ILE A 378 5.47 -19.89 9.22
CA ILE A 378 6.37 -20.98 9.59
C ILE A 378 6.53 -21.98 8.44
N ASN A 379 7.68 -22.65 8.37
CA ASN A 379 7.84 -23.87 7.57
C ASN A 379 7.17 -25.05 8.32
N GLY A 380 6.56 -25.97 7.58
CA GLY A 380 5.98 -27.22 8.08
C GLY A 380 6.93 -27.98 9.01
N GLU A 381 8.22 -28.04 8.68
CA GLU A 381 9.25 -28.75 9.45
C GLU A 381 9.47 -28.19 10.87
N TYR A 382 9.15 -26.91 11.11
CA TYR A 382 9.33 -26.26 12.42
C TYR A 382 8.04 -26.17 13.23
N MET A 383 6.96 -26.81 12.79
CA MET A 383 5.73 -26.85 13.58
C MET A 383 5.96 -27.46 14.96
N SER A 384 5.28 -26.90 15.97
CA SER A 384 5.39 -27.37 17.35
C SER A 384 4.11 -28.08 17.79
N ASP A 385 4.30 -29.30 18.30
CA ASP A 385 3.32 -30.15 18.99
C ASP A 385 2.97 -29.61 20.40
N ARG A 386 3.92 -28.94 21.06
CA ARG A 386 3.76 -28.31 22.38
C ARG A 386 3.29 -26.85 22.33
N GLY A 387 2.90 -26.36 21.15
CA GLY A 387 2.40 -24.99 20.99
C GLY A 387 3.44 -23.88 21.22
N LEU A 388 4.74 -24.18 21.07
CA LEU A 388 5.86 -23.27 21.34
C LEU A 388 6.28 -22.41 20.13
N ALA A 389 5.73 -22.68 18.94
CA ALA A 389 6.03 -21.96 17.72
C ALA A 389 4.82 -21.15 17.20
N LEU A 390 5.11 -20.01 16.57
CA LEU A 390 4.12 -19.19 15.86
C LEU A 390 3.96 -19.64 14.42
N ASN A 391 2.78 -20.17 14.07
CA ASN A 391 2.50 -20.62 12.71
C ASN A 391 2.44 -19.49 11.67
N ASP A 392 1.99 -18.30 12.08
CA ASP A 392 1.68 -17.20 11.17
C ASP A 392 2.17 -15.89 11.77
N CYS A 393 3.15 -15.29 11.08
CA CYS A 393 3.81 -14.07 11.48
C CYS A 393 3.50 -12.90 10.53
N HIS A 394 2.35 -12.92 9.85
CA HIS A 394 1.85 -11.71 9.22
C HIS A 394 1.46 -10.68 10.28
N ALA A 395 1.82 -9.42 10.04
CA ALA A 395 1.68 -8.33 10.99
C ALA A 395 0.28 -8.30 11.63
N GLU A 396 -0.79 -8.27 10.84
CA GLU A 396 -2.17 -8.22 11.32
C GLU A 396 -2.58 -9.41 12.21
N ILE A 397 -1.98 -10.58 12.00
CA ILE A 397 -2.21 -11.77 12.83
C ILE A 397 -1.49 -11.64 14.17
N ILE A 398 -0.25 -11.16 14.14
CA ILE A 398 0.57 -10.90 15.32
C ILE A 398 -0.01 -9.77 16.17
N ALA A 399 -0.48 -8.67 15.55
CA ALA A 399 -1.18 -7.59 16.23
C ALA A 399 -2.36 -8.11 17.07
N ARG A 400 -3.18 -9.02 16.51
CA ARG A 400 -4.29 -9.65 17.25
C ARG A 400 -3.78 -10.49 18.41
N ARG A 401 -2.71 -11.29 18.23
CA ARG A 401 -2.16 -12.11 19.34
C ARG A 401 -1.64 -11.22 20.48
N SER A 402 -1.02 -10.09 20.15
CA SER A 402 -0.64 -9.06 21.12
C SER A 402 -1.86 -8.44 21.82
N LEU A 403 -2.96 -8.19 21.09
CA LEU A 403 -4.22 -7.77 21.71
C LEU A 403 -4.72 -8.81 22.73
N LEU A 404 -4.61 -10.12 22.47
CA LEU A 404 -5.00 -11.13 23.46
C LEU A 404 -4.19 -11.00 24.76
N ARG A 405 -2.88 -10.73 24.66
CA ARG A 405 -2.06 -10.46 25.85
C ARG A 405 -2.56 -9.25 26.62
N PHE A 406 -2.95 -8.18 25.92
CA PHE A 406 -3.54 -7.01 26.56
C PHE A 406 -4.86 -7.35 27.25
N LEU A 407 -5.76 -8.10 26.60
CA LEU A 407 -7.04 -8.50 27.19
C LEU A 407 -6.86 -9.35 28.46
N TYR A 408 -5.93 -10.31 28.45
CA TYR A 408 -5.59 -11.04 29.68
C TYR A 408 -5.05 -10.11 30.77
N THR A 409 -4.27 -9.07 30.42
CA THR A 409 -3.72 -8.13 31.41
C THR A 409 -4.84 -7.30 32.01
N GLN A 410 -5.82 -6.92 31.21
CA GLN A 410 -6.99 -6.18 31.65
C GLN A 410 -7.93 -6.99 32.55
N LEU A 411 -8.07 -8.30 32.29
CA LEU A 411 -8.77 -9.21 33.21
C LEU A 411 -7.99 -9.38 34.52
N GLU A 412 -6.67 -9.57 34.46
CA GLU A 412 -5.82 -9.66 35.64
C GLU A 412 -5.89 -8.38 36.49
N LEU A 413 -5.94 -7.22 35.84
CA LEU A 413 -6.13 -5.92 36.48
C LEU A 413 -7.50 -5.85 37.18
N TYR A 414 -8.58 -6.25 36.50
CA TYR A 414 -9.93 -6.27 37.08
C TYR A 414 -10.02 -7.20 38.31
N LEU A 415 -9.34 -8.34 38.26
CA LEU A 415 -9.38 -9.36 39.32
C LEU A 415 -8.45 -9.04 40.50
N ASN A 416 -7.65 -7.96 40.44
CA ASN A 416 -6.65 -7.64 41.46
C ASN A 416 -7.28 -7.02 42.72
N ASN A 417 -7.92 -5.86 42.58
CA ASN A 417 -8.58 -5.15 43.67
C ASN A 417 -9.69 -4.22 43.12
N LYS A 418 -10.51 -3.64 44.00
CA LYS A 418 -11.67 -2.81 43.61
C LYS A 418 -11.29 -1.50 42.90
N ASP A 419 -10.13 -0.92 43.19
CA ASP A 419 -9.70 0.32 42.53
C ASP A 419 -9.20 0.05 41.11
N ASP A 420 -8.48 -1.06 40.92
CA ASP A 420 -8.04 -1.52 39.61
C ASP A 420 -9.21 -1.96 38.71
N GLN A 421 -10.35 -2.38 39.27
CA GLN A 421 -11.58 -2.63 38.49
C GLN A 421 -12.05 -1.37 37.74
N LYS A 422 -11.92 -0.19 38.35
CA LYS A 422 -12.29 1.07 37.70
C LYS A 422 -11.37 1.39 36.52
N ARG A 423 -10.10 0.98 36.59
CA ARG A 423 -9.07 1.20 35.56
C ARG A 423 -9.11 0.19 34.43
N SER A 424 -9.61 -1.03 34.69
CA SER A 424 -9.77 -2.05 33.66
C SER A 424 -10.76 -1.63 32.57
N ILE A 425 -10.56 -2.10 31.34
CA ILE A 425 -11.53 -1.94 30.25
C ILE A 425 -12.77 -2.84 30.42
N PHE A 426 -12.72 -3.81 31.33
CA PHE A 426 -13.81 -4.76 31.56
C PHE A 426 -14.73 -4.33 32.69
N GLN A 427 -15.98 -4.77 32.59
CA GLN A 427 -16.97 -4.75 33.64
C GLN A 427 -17.71 -6.10 33.67
N LYS A 428 -18.40 -6.41 34.77
CA LYS A 428 -19.25 -7.60 34.83
C LYS A 428 -20.38 -7.49 33.81
N SER A 429 -20.70 -8.60 33.15
CA SER A 429 -21.88 -8.70 32.30
C SER A 429 -23.08 -9.19 33.10
N GLU A 430 -24.26 -8.68 32.75
CA GLU A 430 -25.56 -9.17 33.23
C GLU A 430 -25.81 -10.62 32.81
N ARG A 431 -25.21 -11.07 31.70
CA ARG A 431 -25.34 -12.44 31.15
C ARG A 431 -24.27 -13.40 31.67
N GLY A 432 -23.55 -13.01 32.73
CA GLY A 432 -22.42 -13.75 33.27
C GLY A 432 -21.10 -13.48 32.53
N GLY A 433 -19.98 -13.62 33.23
CA GLY A 433 -18.68 -13.22 32.72
C GLY A 433 -18.46 -11.72 32.72
N PHE A 434 -17.57 -11.29 31.81
CA PHE A 434 -17.18 -9.90 31.66
C PHE A 434 -17.52 -9.39 30.25
N LYS A 435 -17.88 -8.11 30.15
CA LYS A 435 -18.02 -7.40 28.87
C LYS A 435 -17.11 -6.18 28.85
N LEU A 436 -16.81 -5.68 27.67
CA LEU A 436 -16.14 -4.38 27.54
C LEU A 436 -17.05 -3.28 28.09
N LYS A 437 -16.45 -2.22 28.62
CA LYS A 437 -17.16 -0.97 28.89
C LYS A 437 -17.65 -0.38 27.56
N ASP A 438 -18.84 0.23 27.59
CA ASP A 438 -19.54 0.69 26.38
C ASP A 438 -18.77 1.77 25.59
N SER A 439 -17.85 2.47 26.25
CA SER A 439 -16.99 3.50 25.64
C SER A 439 -15.74 2.94 24.93
N VAL A 440 -15.44 1.64 25.06
CA VAL A 440 -14.19 1.04 24.58
C VAL A 440 -14.36 0.48 23.17
N GLN A 441 -13.56 0.95 22.23
CA GLN A 441 -13.49 0.44 20.86
C GLN A 441 -12.06 0.07 20.47
N PHE A 442 -11.91 -0.91 19.58
CA PHE A 442 -10.62 -1.32 19.02
C PHE A 442 -10.58 -1.12 17.50
N HIS A 443 -9.51 -0.50 17.03
CA HIS A 443 -9.30 -0.15 15.63
C HIS A 443 -8.03 -0.86 15.13
N LEU A 444 -8.16 -1.67 14.09
CA LEU A 444 -7.05 -2.36 13.45
C LEU A 444 -6.51 -1.51 12.31
N TYR A 445 -5.21 -1.24 12.33
CA TYR A 445 -4.47 -0.67 11.21
C TYR A 445 -3.57 -1.71 10.56
N ILE A 446 -3.54 -1.73 9.22
CA ILE A 446 -2.60 -2.51 8.42
C ILE A 446 -2.05 -1.60 7.33
N SER A 447 -0.74 -1.54 7.18
CA SER A 447 -0.10 -0.63 6.22
C SER A 447 -0.43 -0.94 4.75
N THR A 448 -1.04 -2.09 4.47
CA THR A 448 -1.53 -2.49 3.16
C THR A 448 -2.70 -3.49 3.28
N SER A 449 -3.55 -3.59 2.26
CA SER A 449 -4.68 -4.54 2.24
C SER A 449 -4.26 -5.97 2.59
N PRO A 450 -4.99 -6.70 3.46
CA PRO A 450 -4.59 -8.03 3.94
C PRO A 450 -4.45 -9.03 2.80
N CYS A 451 -3.49 -9.96 2.92
CA CYS A 451 -3.32 -11.00 1.90
C CYS A 451 -4.56 -11.91 1.83
N GLY A 452 -4.95 -12.30 0.62
CA GLY A 452 -6.20 -13.04 0.38
C GLY A 452 -7.10 -12.29 -0.60
N ASP A 453 -8.42 -12.48 -0.48
CA ASP A 453 -9.44 -11.88 -1.35
C ASP A 453 -9.39 -10.34 -1.42
N ALA A 454 -9.02 -9.67 -0.32
CA ALA A 454 -8.99 -8.21 -0.24
C ALA A 454 -7.93 -7.58 -1.17
N ARG A 455 -7.00 -8.38 -1.72
CA ARG A 455 -5.94 -7.93 -2.63
C ARG A 455 -6.08 -8.51 -4.05
N ILE A 456 -7.17 -9.22 -4.36
CA ILE A 456 -7.42 -9.77 -5.69
C ILE A 456 -8.16 -8.74 -6.55
N PHE A 457 -7.42 -7.69 -6.93
CA PHE A 457 -7.87 -6.67 -7.88
C PHE A 457 -6.68 -5.95 -8.51
N SER A 458 -6.91 -5.30 -9.64
CA SER A 458 -5.92 -4.45 -10.30
C SER A 458 -6.09 -3.00 -9.83
N PRO A 459 -5.14 -2.40 -9.09
CA PRO A 459 -5.29 -1.04 -8.55
C PRO A 459 -5.39 0.08 -9.59
N HIS A 460 -5.22 -0.25 -10.88
CA HIS A 460 -5.21 0.66 -12.02
C HIS A 460 -6.40 0.42 -12.97
N GLU A 461 -7.34 -0.47 -12.65
CA GLU A 461 -8.56 -0.59 -13.44
C GLU A 461 -9.43 0.65 -13.24
N PRO A 462 -9.76 1.40 -14.31
CA PRO A 462 -10.82 2.40 -14.23
C PRO A 462 -12.14 1.68 -13.98
N ILE A 463 -13.04 2.33 -13.24
CA ILE A 463 -14.42 1.87 -13.11
C ILE A 463 -15.02 1.92 -14.52
N LEU A 464 -15.10 0.76 -15.19
CA LEU A 464 -15.94 0.62 -16.36
C LEU A 464 -17.39 0.57 -15.85
N GLU A 465 -18.25 1.44 -16.37
CA GLU A 465 -19.71 1.42 -16.18
C GLU A 465 -20.39 0.19 -16.84
N GLU A 466 -19.60 -0.73 -17.40
CA GLU A 466 -20.07 -1.99 -17.97
C GLU A 466 -20.29 -3.06 -16.86
N PRO A 467 -21.44 -3.74 -16.81
CA PRO A 467 -21.76 -4.76 -15.80
C PRO A 467 -20.90 -6.04 -15.88
N ALA A 468 -20.05 -6.15 -16.90
CA ALA A 468 -19.16 -7.27 -17.10
C ALA A 468 -17.73 -6.92 -16.69
N ASP A 469 -17.41 -7.12 -15.41
CA ASP A 469 -16.03 -7.27 -14.94
C ASP A 469 -15.32 -8.35 -15.78
N ARG A 470 -14.40 -7.95 -16.66
CA ARG A 470 -13.64 -8.82 -17.56
C ARG A 470 -12.32 -9.30 -16.94
N HIS A 471 -12.08 -9.02 -15.65
CA HIS A 471 -10.82 -9.36 -15.01
C HIS A 471 -10.61 -10.90 -15.00
N PRO A 472 -9.44 -11.43 -15.38
CA PRO A 472 -9.19 -12.87 -15.49
C PRO A 472 -9.45 -13.62 -14.17
N ASN A 473 -9.25 -12.94 -13.04
CA ASN A 473 -9.53 -13.48 -11.69
C ASN A 473 -10.97 -13.28 -11.18
N ARG A 474 -11.95 -12.82 -11.99
CA ARG A 474 -13.34 -12.58 -11.51
C ARG A 474 -13.95 -13.82 -10.86
N LYS A 475 -13.76 -14.99 -11.47
CA LYS A 475 -14.25 -16.29 -10.94
C LYS A 475 -13.60 -16.69 -9.61
N ALA A 476 -12.46 -16.10 -9.26
CA ALA A 476 -11.72 -16.38 -8.03
C ALA A 476 -11.97 -15.37 -6.90
N ARG A 477 -12.78 -14.32 -7.15
CA ARG A 477 -13.14 -13.32 -6.13
C ARG A 477 -14.04 -13.96 -5.07
N GLY A 478 -13.82 -13.61 -3.81
CA GLY A 478 -14.54 -14.16 -2.66
C GLY A 478 -14.03 -15.52 -2.16
N GLN A 479 -13.36 -16.32 -3.00
CA GLN A 479 -12.89 -17.65 -2.62
C GLN A 479 -11.92 -17.61 -1.44
N LEU A 480 -11.99 -18.64 -0.59
CA LEU A 480 -11.01 -18.90 0.47
C LEU A 480 -9.62 -19.16 -0.14
N ARG A 481 -8.59 -18.67 0.55
CA ARG A 481 -7.20 -18.76 0.08
C ARG A 481 -6.26 -19.21 1.18
N THR A 482 -5.23 -19.95 0.81
CA THR A 482 -4.16 -20.37 1.71
C THR A 482 -2.86 -19.67 1.33
N LYS A 483 -2.06 -19.36 2.34
CA LYS A 483 -0.74 -18.79 2.21
C LYS A 483 0.20 -19.84 1.63
N ILE A 484 1.08 -19.36 0.77
CA ILE A 484 2.16 -20.18 0.24
C ILE A 484 3.26 -20.22 1.29
N GLU A 485 3.62 -21.42 1.71
CA GLU A 485 4.84 -21.65 2.50
C GLU A 485 6.06 -21.00 1.84
N SER A 486 6.90 -20.35 2.66
CA SER A 486 8.07 -19.58 2.21
C SER A 486 7.78 -18.42 1.23
N GLY A 487 6.50 -18.08 0.99
CA GLY A 487 6.06 -16.98 0.14
C GLY A 487 5.26 -15.90 0.88
N GLU A 488 5.01 -14.78 0.20
CA GLU A 488 4.15 -13.68 0.71
C GLU A 488 2.72 -13.71 0.11
N GLY A 489 2.52 -14.57 -0.88
CA GLY A 489 1.29 -14.68 -1.67
C GLY A 489 0.31 -15.72 -1.14
N THR A 490 -0.85 -15.81 -1.81
CA THR A 490 -1.89 -16.78 -1.49
C THR A 490 -2.41 -17.47 -2.75
N ILE A 491 -2.86 -18.70 -2.60
CA ILE A 491 -3.53 -19.49 -3.64
C ILE A 491 -4.96 -19.84 -3.21
N PRO A 492 -5.93 -19.97 -4.14
CA PRO A 492 -7.27 -20.47 -3.81
C PRO A 492 -7.21 -21.85 -3.16
N VAL A 493 -8.13 -22.13 -2.24
CA VAL A 493 -8.32 -23.48 -1.70
C VAL A 493 -8.86 -24.40 -2.81
N ARG A 494 -8.35 -25.63 -2.89
CA ARG A 494 -8.81 -26.63 -3.85
C ARG A 494 -10.18 -27.19 -3.44
N SER A 495 -11.05 -27.48 -4.40
CA SER A 495 -12.41 -28.01 -4.14
C SER A 495 -12.41 -29.36 -3.42
N ASN A 496 -11.38 -30.18 -3.64
CA ASN A 496 -11.16 -31.48 -2.97
C ASN A 496 -10.03 -31.38 -1.95
N ALA A 497 -10.02 -30.34 -1.11
CA ALA A 497 -8.94 -30.16 -0.13
C ALA A 497 -8.89 -31.35 0.83
N SER A 498 -7.87 -32.20 0.69
CA SER A 498 -7.52 -33.20 1.70
C SER A 498 -7.23 -32.48 3.02
N LEU A 499 -7.65 -33.11 4.11
CA LEU A 499 -7.27 -32.66 5.44
C LEU A 499 -5.75 -32.73 5.58
N GLN A 500 -5.16 -31.74 6.23
CA GLN A 500 -3.73 -31.80 6.57
C GLN A 500 -3.53 -32.81 7.68
N THR A 501 -2.59 -33.73 7.52
CA THR A 501 -2.12 -34.61 8.59
C THR A 501 -0.81 -34.10 9.17
N TRP A 502 -0.53 -34.43 10.43
CA TRP A 502 0.66 -33.94 11.12
C TRP A 502 1.95 -34.52 10.51
N ASP A 503 1.96 -35.82 10.29
CA ASP A 503 3.04 -36.59 9.66
C ASP A 503 3.29 -36.16 8.21
N GLY A 504 2.25 -35.99 7.41
CA GLY A 504 2.34 -35.56 6.02
C GLY A 504 3.06 -34.22 5.91
N VAL A 505 2.66 -33.23 6.71
CA VAL A 505 3.31 -31.90 6.68
C VAL A 505 4.77 -31.98 7.16
N LEU A 506 5.08 -32.77 8.19
CA LEU A 506 6.46 -32.95 8.64
C LEU A 506 7.34 -33.69 7.62
N GLN A 507 6.74 -34.55 6.79
CA GLN A 507 7.41 -35.25 5.69
C GLN A 507 7.52 -34.40 4.41
N GLY A 508 7.07 -33.14 4.44
CA GLY A 508 7.21 -32.18 3.33
C GLY A 508 5.94 -31.90 2.55
N GLU A 509 4.77 -32.40 2.97
CA GLU A 509 3.51 -31.89 2.45
C GLU A 509 3.35 -30.41 2.78
N ARG A 510 2.71 -29.67 1.88
CA ARG A 510 2.62 -28.22 1.98
C ARG A 510 1.82 -27.79 3.21
N LEU A 511 2.42 -26.97 4.06
CA LEU A 511 1.69 -26.35 5.17
C LEU A 511 0.70 -25.28 4.67
N LEU A 512 -0.59 -25.55 4.80
CA LEU A 512 -1.67 -24.66 4.40
C LEU A 512 -2.17 -23.83 5.58
N THR A 513 -1.90 -22.53 5.53
CA THR A 513 -2.40 -21.55 6.50
C THR A 513 -3.38 -20.60 5.82
N MET A 514 -4.59 -20.43 6.37
CA MET A 514 -5.59 -19.52 5.79
C MET A 514 -5.06 -18.08 5.64
N SER A 515 -5.53 -17.39 4.60
CA SER A 515 -5.15 -16.02 4.30
C SER A 515 -5.60 -15.03 5.39
N CYS A 516 -4.99 -13.84 5.42
CA CYS A 516 -5.35 -12.83 6.38
C CYS A 516 -6.77 -12.30 6.15
N SER A 517 -7.20 -12.13 4.89
CA SER A 517 -8.58 -11.75 4.58
C SER A 517 -9.60 -12.73 5.15
N ASP A 518 -9.33 -14.04 5.05
CA ASP A 518 -10.23 -15.08 5.57
C ASP A 518 -10.22 -15.12 7.10
N LYS A 519 -9.06 -14.91 7.73
CA LYS A 519 -8.94 -14.80 9.19
C LYS A 519 -9.66 -13.57 9.73
N MET A 520 -9.60 -12.44 9.04
CA MET A 520 -10.31 -11.23 9.44
C MET A 520 -11.82 -11.37 9.26
N ALA A 521 -12.28 -11.97 8.16
CA ALA A 521 -13.70 -12.33 8.01
C ALA A 521 -14.18 -13.26 9.14
N ARG A 522 -13.34 -14.22 9.54
CA ARG A 522 -13.60 -15.05 10.72
C ARG A 522 -13.74 -14.20 11.99
N TRP A 523 -12.84 -13.26 12.24
CA TRP A 523 -12.92 -12.39 13.42
C TRP A 523 -14.15 -11.50 13.42
N ASN A 524 -14.67 -11.12 12.25
CA ASN A 524 -15.94 -10.43 12.12
C ASN A 524 -17.16 -11.30 12.43
N VAL A 525 -17.01 -12.60 12.64
CA VAL A 525 -18.11 -13.50 13.07
C VAL A 525 -17.90 -14.02 14.48
N VAL A 526 -16.73 -14.58 14.78
CA VAL A 526 -16.47 -15.24 16.08
C VAL A 526 -15.81 -14.32 17.10
N GLY A 527 -15.54 -13.07 16.73
CA GLY A 527 -14.80 -12.11 17.52
C GLY A 527 -13.28 -12.31 17.50
N VAL A 528 -12.56 -11.28 17.91
CA VAL A 528 -11.09 -11.20 17.90
C VAL A 528 -10.46 -11.93 19.08
N GLN A 529 -11.21 -12.18 20.16
CA GLN A 529 -10.74 -12.76 21.43
C GLN A 529 -10.35 -14.24 21.32
N GLY A 530 -10.99 -14.99 20.40
CA GLY A 530 -10.80 -16.43 20.27
C GLY A 530 -11.52 -17.26 21.35
N SER A 531 -11.44 -18.58 21.22
CA SER A 531 -12.24 -19.52 22.04
C SER A 531 -11.91 -19.50 23.53
N LEU A 532 -10.63 -19.43 23.90
CA LEU A 532 -10.25 -19.49 25.32
C LEU A 532 -10.72 -18.26 26.10
N LEU A 533 -10.55 -17.07 25.54
CA LEU A 533 -11.01 -15.84 26.19
C LEU A 533 -12.54 -15.75 26.24
N SER A 534 -13.27 -16.31 25.27
CA SER A 534 -14.75 -16.26 25.30
C SER A 534 -15.38 -17.02 26.46
N ILE A 535 -14.61 -17.86 27.17
CA ILE A 535 -15.04 -18.47 28.45
C ILE A 535 -15.19 -17.41 29.55
N PHE A 536 -14.41 -16.33 29.48
CA PHE A 536 -14.47 -15.23 30.44
C PHE A 536 -15.28 -14.04 29.92
N VAL A 537 -15.13 -13.71 28.63
CA VAL A 537 -15.65 -12.46 28.06
C VAL A 537 -16.70 -12.68 26.98
N GLU A 538 -17.57 -11.70 26.79
CA GLU A 538 -18.42 -11.60 25.60
C GLU A 538 -17.60 -11.40 24.31
N PRO A 539 -18.17 -11.69 23.12
CA PRO A 539 -17.47 -11.49 21.85
C PRO A 539 -17.00 -10.05 21.66
N ILE A 540 -15.73 -9.87 21.25
CA ILE A 540 -15.14 -8.55 20.98
C ILE A 540 -14.89 -8.45 19.47
N TYR A 541 -15.29 -7.34 18.86
CA TYR A 541 -15.07 -7.09 17.43
C TYR A 541 -14.20 -5.85 17.24
N PHE A 542 -13.57 -5.76 16.06
CA PHE A 542 -12.98 -4.48 15.65
C PHE A 542 -14.08 -3.53 15.21
N SER A 543 -14.01 -2.29 15.65
CA SER A 543 -14.91 -1.21 15.20
C SER A 543 -14.44 -0.61 13.87
N SER A 544 -13.14 -0.73 13.56
CA SER A 544 -12.55 -0.19 12.33
C SER A 544 -11.41 -1.05 11.80
N ILE A 545 -11.29 -1.11 10.48
CA ILE A 545 -10.18 -1.70 9.74
C ILE A 545 -9.66 -0.63 8.78
N ILE A 546 -8.47 -0.12 9.07
CA ILE A 546 -7.86 1.01 8.38
C ILE A 546 -6.64 0.52 7.59
N LEU A 547 -6.58 0.89 6.31
CA LEU A 547 -5.52 0.47 5.41
C LEU A 547 -4.60 1.63 5.01
N GLY A 548 -3.30 1.43 5.22
CA GLY A 548 -2.27 2.38 4.80
C GLY A 548 -2.06 2.45 3.29
N SER A 549 -2.41 1.39 2.55
CA SER A 549 -2.28 1.33 1.08
C SER A 549 -3.16 0.22 0.49
N LEU A 550 -3.36 0.26 -0.83
CA LEU A 550 -4.20 -0.70 -1.56
C LEU A 550 -5.64 -0.80 -1.01
N TYR A 551 -6.17 0.31 -0.47
CA TYR A 551 -7.58 0.41 -0.10
C TYR A 551 -8.45 0.44 -1.35
N HIS A 552 -9.48 -0.40 -1.35
CA HIS A 552 -10.58 -0.37 -2.32
C HIS A 552 -11.85 -0.86 -1.63
N GLY A 553 -12.86 0.00 -1.53
CA GLY A 553 -14.10 -0.23 -0.80
C GLY A 553 -14.74 -1.56 -1.14
N ASP A 554 -15.04 -1.81 -2.42
CA ASP A 554 -15.74 -3.03 -2.85
C ASP A 554 -14.95 -4.33 -2.59
N HIS A 555 -13.64 -4.32 -2.81
CA HIS A 555 -12.82 -5.51 -2.57
C HIS A 555 -12.61 -5.78 -1.08
N LEU A 556 -12.46 -4.72 -0.29
CA LEU A 556 -12.29 -4.86 1.14
C LEU A 556 -13.61 -5.27 1.82
N SER A 557 -14.73 -4.62 1.52
CA SER A 557 -16.05 -4.98 2.06
C SER A 557 -16.44 -6.41 1.70
N ARG A 558 -16.22 -6.81 0.44
CA ARG A 558 -16.39 -8.20 0.00
C ARG A 558 -15.59 -9.17 0.85
N ALA A 559 -14.30 -8.92 0.98
CA ALA A 559 -13.40 -9.82 1.68
C ALA A 559 -13.69 -9.90 3.19
N MET A 560 -14.08 -8.77 3.81
CA MET A 560 -14.25 -8.65 5.26
C MET A 560 -15.60 -9.19 5.76
N TYR A 561 -16.68 -9.07 5.00
CA TYR A 561 -18.00 -9.53 5.43
C TYR A 561 -18.98 -9.85 4.29
N GLN A 562 -19.00 -9.11 3.17
CA GLN A 562 -20.11 -9.23 2.19
C GLN A 562 -20.21 -10.62 1.55
N ARG A 563 -19.06 -11.29 1.34
CA ARG A 563 -19.03 -12.63 0.74
C ARG A 563 -19.67 -13.74 1.60
N ILE A 564 -19.98 -13.44 2.85
CA ILE A 564 -20.65 -14.34 3.81
C ILE A 564 -21.87 -13.64 4.44
N CYS A 565 -22.50 -12.70 3.74
CA CYS A 565 -23.67 -11.97 4.24
C CYS A 565 -24.90 -12.85 4.50
N ASN A 566 -24.94 -14.06 3.91
CA ASN A 566 -25.96 -15.08 4.08
C ASN A 566 -25.68 -16.02 5.27
N ILE A 567 -24.85 -15.62 6.23
CA ILE A 567 -24.64 -16.38 7.45
C ILE A 567 -25.89 -16.32 8.34
N GLU A 568 -26.30 -17.48 8.82
CA GLU A 568 -27.54 -17.69 9.58
C GLU A 568 -27.20 -18.44 10.89
N ASP A 569 -28.16 -18.49 11.82
CA ASP A 569 -28.09 -19.29 13.06
C ASP A 569 -26.87 -19.00 13.96
N LEU A 570 -26.48 -17.73 14.08
CA LEU A 570 -25.42 -17.35 15.00
C LEU A 570 -25.90 -17.45 16.47
N PRO A 571 -25.07 -17.98 17.39
CA PRO A 571 -25.39 -18.00 18.81
C PRO A 571 -25.60 -16.58 19.40
N PRO A 572 -26.24 -16.45 20.57
CA PRO A 572 -26.44 -15.15 21.21
C PRO A 572 -25.14 -14.35 21.32
N LEU A 573 -25.22 -13.04 21.08
CA LEU A 573 -24.09 -12.07 21.07
C LEU A 573 -23.11 -12.21 19.88
N TYR A 574 -23.18 -13.30 19.12
CA TYR A 574 -22.41 -13.43 17.88
C TYR A 574 -23.16 -12.79 16.72
N THR A 575 -22.43 -12.08 15.86
CA THR A 575 -23.01 -11.36 14.72
C THR A 575 -22.00 -11.30 13.59
N LEU A 576 -22.46 -10.98 12.38
CA LEU A 576 -21.59 -10.57 11.28
C LEU A 576 -21.26 -9.08 11.43
N ASN A 577 -20.16 -8.78 12.11
CA ASN A 577 -19.67 -7.43 12.30
C ASN A 577 -19.28 -6.77 10.97
N LYS A 578 -19.83 -5.57 10.73
CA LYS A 578 -19.49 -4.71 9.58
C LYS A 578 -18.77 -3.44 10.09
N PRO A 579 -17.43 -3.51 10.26
CA PRO A 579 -16.67 -2.41 10.83
C PRO A 579 -16.51 -1.26 9.83
N LEU A 580 -16.09 -0.10 10.33
CA LEU A 580 -15.63 1.00 9.48
C LEU A 580 -14.47 0.49 8.61
N LEU A 581 -14.56 0.65 7.30
CA LEU A 581 -13.47 0.36 6.37
C LEU A 581 -12.98 1.68 5.79
N SER A 582 -11.68 1.95 5.89
CA SER A 582 -11.14 3.23 5.42
C SER A 582 -9.70 3.11 4.95
N GLY A 583 -9.35 3.92 3.95
CA GLY A 583 -7.97 4.21 3.60
C GLY A 583 -7.47 5.45 4.37
N ILE A 584 -6.16 5.69 4.34
CA ILE A 584 -5.58 6.92 4.88
C ILE A 584 -5.38 7.98 3.80
N SER A 585 -5.41 9.25 4.19
CA SER A 585 -5.19 10.39 3.30
C SER A 585 -3.83 10.29 2.59
N ASN A 586 -2.80 9.95 3.37
CA ASN A 586 -1.44 9.84 2.91
C ASN A 586 -1.02 8.37 2.71
N ALA A 587 -1.60 7.71 1.70
CA ALA A 587 -1.31 6.29 1.45
C ALA A 587 0.19 5.99 1.30
N GLU A 588 0.65 4.90 1.93
CA GLU A 588 2.02 4.41 1.84
C GLU A 588 2.35 3.94 0.42
N ALA A 589 3.60 4.18 0.00
CA ALA A 589 4.09 3.66 -1.26
C ALA A 589 4.51 2.19 -1.11
N ARG A 590 4.21 1.38 -2.13
CA ARG A 590 4.72 0.01 -2.22
C ARG A 590 6.25 0.03 -2.31
N GLN A 591 6.90 -0.63 -1.37
CA GLN A 591 8.36 -0.79 -1.36
C GLN A 591 8.76 -2.05 -2.14
N PRO A 592 9.45 -1.93 -3.29
CA PRO A 592 9.97 -3.09 -4.01
C PRO A 592 11.20 -3.63 -3.27
N GLY A 593 11.13 -4.89 -2.81
CA GLY A 593 12.23 -5.52 -2.09
C GLY A 593 11.85 -6.88 -1.51
N LYS A 594 12.87 -7.67 -1.17
CA LYS A 594 12.71 -8.93 -0.42
C LYS A 594 12.14 -8.60 0.97
N ALA A 595 11.02 -9.24 1.33
CA ALA A 595 10.51 -9.11 2.69
C ALA A 595 11.54 -9.64 3.71
N PRO A 596 11.63 -8.99 4.89
CA PRO A 596 12.36 -9.53 6.01
C PRO A 596 11.89 -10.94 6.39
N ASN A 597 12.81 -11.74 6.94
CA ASN A 597 12.50 -13.07 7.49
C ASN A 597 12.03 -13.00 8.95
N PHE A 598 12.02 -11.82 9.55
CA PHE A 598 11.58 -11.62 10.93
C PHE A 598 10.21 -10.93 11.00
N SER A 599 9.59 -11.07 12.16
CA SER A 599 8.37 -10.40 12.58
C SER A 599 8.63 -9.76 13.93
N VAL A 600 8.31 -8.47 14.04
CA VAL A 600 8.41 -7.73 15.29
C VAL A 600 7.05 -7.71 15.96
N ASN A 601 7.01 -7.77 17.29
CA ASN A 601 5.78 -7.54 18.05
C ASN A 601 6.03 -6.72 19.31
N TRP A 602 5.02 -5.97 19.73
CA TRP A 602 4.97 -5.23 20.99
C TRP A 602 3.52 -5.14 21.48
N THR A 603 3.33 -5.21 22.79
CA THR A 603 2.06 -4.92 23.47
C THR A 603 2.29 -3.85 24.52
N VAL A 604 1.32 -2.96 24.72
CA VAL A 604 1.41 -1.92 25.73
C VAL A 604 1.68 -2.50 27.12
N GLY A 605 2.68 -1.93 27.80
CA GLY A 605 3.24 -2.45 29.06
C GLY A 605 4.53 -3.25 28.87
N ASP A 606 4.88 -3.66 27.65
CA ASP A 606 6.19 -4.27 27.37
C ASP A 606 7.29 -3.19 27.31
N ALA A 607 8.46 -3.50 27.88
CA ALA A 607 9.63 -2.62 27.86
C ALA A 607 10.24 -2.48 26.45
N ALA A 608 10.24 -3.55 25.65
CA ALA A 608 10.85 -3.60 24.33
C ALA A 608 10.05 -4.47 23.35
N ILE A 609 10.42 -4.36 22.07
CA ILE A 609 9.95 -5.23 21.01
C ILE A 609 10.50 -6.66 21.19
N GLU A 610 9.73 -7.65 20.74
CA GLU A 610 10.19 -9.03 20.58
C GLU A 610 10.32 -9.32 19.09
N VAL A 611 11.44 -9.92 18.69
CA VAL A 611 11.77 -10.25 17.30
C VAL A 611 11.71 -11.75 17.11
N ILE A 612 10.88 -12.19 16.16
CA ILE A 612 10.62 -13.59 15.85
C ILE A 612 11.09 -13.90 14.44
N ASN A 613 11.85 -14.97 14.27
CA ASN A 613 12.10 -15.55 12.96
C ASN A 613 10.80 -16.21 12.46
N ALA A 614 10.22 -15.64 11.40
CA ALA A 614 8.93 -16.07 10.88
C ALA A 614 8.95 -17.49 10.30
N THR A 615 10.12 -18.00 9.89
CA THR A 615 10.27 -19.35 9.35
C THR A 615 10.25 -20.42 10.44
N THR A 616 10.81 -20.13 11.62
CA THR A 616 10.83 -21.08 12.76
C THR A 616 9.71 -20.83 13.77
N GLY A 617 9.09 -19.65 13.72
CA GLY A 617 8.05 -19.23 14.67
C GLY A 617 8.57 -18.97 16.09
N LYS A 618 9.89 -18.81 16.26
CA LYS A 618 10.61 -18.59 17.52
C LYS A 618 11.55 -17.39 17.40
N ASP A 619 12.10 -16.91 18.51
CA ASP A 619 13.11 -15.85 18.44
C ASP A 619 14.45 -16.35 17.85
N GLU A 620 15.41 -15.44 17.67
CA GLU A 620 16.72 -15.77 17.07
C GLU A 620 17.53 -16.80 17.89
N LEU A 621 17.25 -16.92 19.20
CA LEU A 621 17.86 -17.90 20.10
C LEU A 621 17.04 -19.19 20.22
N GLY A 622 16.00 -19.36 19.39
CA GLY A 622 15.15 -20.55 19.40
C GLY A 622 14.19 -20.64 20.59
N ARG A 623 13.96 -19.53 21.31
CA ARG A 623 13.03 -19.46 22.45
C ARG A 623 11.60 -19.19 21.97
N ALA A 624 10.63 -19.70 22.73
CA ALA A 624 9.23 -19.53 22.41
C ALA A 624 8.80 -18.06 22.60
N SER A 625 8.06 -17.53 21.62
CA SER A 625 7.49 -16.17 21.71
C SER A 625 6.50 -16.04 22.86
N ARG A 626 6.43 -14.85 23.47
CA ARG A 626 5.33 -14.46 24.38
C ARG A 626 3.94 -14.54 23.75
N LEU A 627 3.88 -14.64 22.42
CA LEU A 627 2.65 -14.78 21.64
C LEU A 627 2.34 -16.23 21.27
N CYS A 628 3.19 -17.23 21.53
CA CYS A 628 2.91 -18.63 21.13
C CYS A 628 1.67 -19.21 21.84
N LYS A 629 1.21 -20.39 21.40
CA LYS A 629 -0.01 -21.01 21.98
C LYS A 629 0.19 -21.32 23.46
N HIS A 630 1.35 -21.88 23.81
CA HIS A 630 1.74 -22.21 25.17
C HIS A 630 1.72 -20.97 26.07
N ALA A 631 2.38 -19.86 25.68
CA ALA A 631 2.43 -18.63 26.46
C ALA A 631 1.04 -18.01 26.72
N LEU A 632 0.16 -18.00 25.71
CA LEU A 632 -1.22 -17.53 25.89
C LEU A 632 -2.05 -18.47 26.77
N TYR A 633 -1.78 -19.78 26.73
CA TYR A 633 -2.45 -20.74 27.59
C TYR A 633 -1.99 -20.61 29.06
N CYS A 634 -0.71 -20.34 29.32
CA CYS A 634 -0.21 -20.00 30.66
C CYS A 634 -0.96 -18.79 31.25
N ARG A 635 -1.13 -17.73 30.44
CA ARG A 635 -1.91 -16.53 30.82
C ARG A 635 -3.37 -16.89 31.12
N TRP A 636 -3.98 -17.71 30.27
CA TRP A 636 -5.35 -18.15 30.44
C TRP A 636 -5.54 -18.97 31.73
N MET A 637 -4.65 -19.92 32.03
CA MET A 637 -4.67 -20.71 33.26
C MET A 637 -4.54 -19.83 34.51
N ARG A 638 -3.66 -18.83 34.46
CA ARG A 638 -3.50 -17.86 35.55
C ARG A 638 -4.77 -17.04 35.80
N VAL A 639 -5.48 -16.64 34.74
CA VAL A 639 -6.77 -15.95 34.87
C VAL A 639 -7.85 -16.89 35.37
N HIS A 640 -7.94 -18.12 34.83
CA HIS A 640 -8.90 -19.14 35.27
C HIS A 640 -8.79 -19.38 36.78
N GLY A 641 -7.58 -19.54 37.32
CA GLY A 641 -7.36 -19.73 38.75
C GLY A 641 -7.75 -18.54 39.65
N LYS A 642 -7.92 -17.34 39.07
CA LYS A 642 -8.35 -16.13 39.80
C LYS A 642 -9.85 -15.83 39.64
N VAL A 643 -10.49 -16.35 38.59
CA VAL A 643 -11.91 -16.08 38.32
C VAL A 643 -12.78 -17.07 39.11
N PRO A 644 -13.74 -16.61 39.92
CA PRO A 644 -14.69 -17.50 40.59
C PRO A 644 -15.50 -18.33 39.58
N SER A 645 -15.72 -19.62 39.85
CA SER A 645 -16.36 -20.55 38.90
C SER A 645 -17.78 -20.14 38.50
N ASN A 646 -18.50 -19.40 39.35
CA ASN A 646 -19.84 -18.85 39.06
C ASN A 646 -19.82 -17.66 38.08
N SER A 647 -18.65 -17.05 37.86
CA SER A 647 -18.46 -15.90 36.99
C SER A 647 -17.99 -16.30 35.58
N LEU A 648 -17.82 -17.59 35.30
CA LEU A 648 -17.45 -18.09 33.97
C LEU A 648 -18.68 -18.14 33.06
N ARG A 649 -18.51 -17.75 31.79
CA ARG A 649 -19.55 -17.91 30.75
C ARG A 649 -19.73 -19.37 30.33
N SER A 650 -18.68 -20.17 30.44
CA SER A 650 -18.73 -21.61 30.18
C SER A 650 -18.07 -22.37 31.32
N LYS A 651 -18.75 -23.39 31.83
CA LYS A 651 -18.29 -24.16 33.00
C LYS A 651 -17.09 -25.04 32.61
N ILE A 652 -15.94 -24.77 33.21
CA ILE A 652 -14.73 -25.60 33.13
C ILE A 652 -14.20 -25.85 34.54
N THR A 653 -14.21 -27.11 34.97
CA THR A 653 -13.84 -27.50 36.34
C THR A 653 -12.33 -27.70 36.47
N LYS A 654 -11.73 -28.54 35.63
CA LYS A 654 -10.30 -28.84 35.62
C LYS A 654 -9.73 -28.70 34.21
N PRO A 655 -9.25 -27.51 33.82
CA PRO A 655 -8.53 -27.38 32.56
C PRO A 655 -7.20 -28.14 32.62
N ASN A 656 -6.92 -28.91 31.58
CA ASN A 656 -5.64 -29.62 31.44
C ASN A 656 -5.09 -29.41 30.02
N MET A 657 -5.68 -30.09 29.04
CA MET A 657 -5.23 -30.01 27.65
C MET A 657 -5.74 -28.74 26.97
N TYR A 658 -4.89 -28.13 26.14
CA TYR A 658 -5.20 -26.91 25.41
C TYR A 658 -6.37 -27.08 24.45
N HIS A 659 -6.41 -28.19 23.69
CA HIS A 659 -7.50 -28.50 22.78
C HIS A 659 -8.86 -28.63 23.50
N GLU A 660 -8.93 -29.44 24.56
CA GLU A 660 -10.15 -29.65 25.34
C GLU A 660 -10.67 -28.35 25.96
N SER A 661 -9.77 -27.54 26.52
CA SER A 661 -10.12 -26.23 27.07
C SER A 661 -10.74 -25.30 26.04
N LYS A 662 -10.35 -25.40 24.76
CA LYS A 662 -11.01 -24.66 23.67
C LYS A 662 -12.41 -25.19 23.34
N LEU A 663 -12.63 -26.49 23.43
CA LEU A 663 -13.92 -27.11 23.12
C LEU A 663 -15.00 -26.72 24.14
N VAL A 664 -14.61 -26.38 25.37
CA VAL A 664 -15.55 -25.90 26.40
C VAL A 664 -16.27 -24.61 25.98
N ALA A 665 -15.67 -23.78 25.13
CA ALA A 665 -16.31 -22.58 24.58
C ALA A 665 -17.37 -22.92 23.50
N LYS A 666 -18.46 -23.59 23.90
CA LYS A 666 -19.47 -24.17 22.99
C LYS A 666 -20.10 -23.13 22.05
N GLU A 667 -20.46 -21.95 22.55
CA GLU A 667 -21.02 -20.87 21.72
C GLU A 667 -20.02 -20.41 20.65
N TYR A 668 -18.74 -20.24 21.01
CA TYR A 668 -17.70 -19.90 20.04
C TYR A 668 -17.52 -20.98 18.98
N GLN A 669 -17.54 -22.26 19.37
CA GLN A 669 -17.41 -23.38 18.43
C GLN A 669 -18.63 -23.46 17.50
N ALA A 670 -19.83 -23.18 18.00
CA ALA A 670 -21.04 -23.10 17.18
C ALA A 670 -20.96 -21.96 16.16
N ALA A 671 -20.58 -20.74 16.58
CA ALA A 671 -20.36 -19.62 15.65
C ALA A 671 -19.27 -19.93 14.60
N LYS A 672 -18.20 -20.64 15.00
CA LYS A 672 -17.16 -21.13 14.07
C LYS A 672 -17.74 -22.10 13.04
N ALA A 673 -18.60 -23.02 13.45
CA ALA A 673 -19.26 -23.95 12.55
C ALA A 673 -20.22 -23.26 11.58
N CYS A 674 -21.02 -22.29 12.04
CA CYS A 674 -21.90 -21.47 11.19
C CYS A 674 -21.09 -20.72 10.12
N LEU A 675 -19.95 -20.14 10.50
CA LEU A 675 -19.03 -19.49 9.55
C LEU A 675 -18.52 -20.46 8.47
N PHE A 676 -18.10 -21.66 8.85
CA PHE A 676 -17.58 -22.63 7.88
C PHE A 676 -18.67 -23.11 6.92
N LYS A 677 -19.89 -23.33 7.43
CA LYS A 677 -21.07 -23.62 6.61
C LYS A 677 -21.37 -22.47 5.65
N ALA A 678 -21.28 -21.21 6.09
CA ALA A 678 -21.54 -20.05 5.24
C ALA A 678 -20.57 -19.97 4.05
N PHE A 679 -19.27 -20.20 4.25
CA PHE A 679 -18.30 -20.25 3.15
C PHE A 679 -18.60 -21.35 2.14
N ILE A 680 -18.98 -22.54 2.62
CA ILE A 680 -19.33 -23.68 1.76
C ILE A 680 -20.63 -23.40 1.00
N LYS A 681 -21.68 -22.90 1.67
CA LYS A 681 -22.99 -22.54 1.10
C LYS A 681 -22.84 -21.46 0.02
N ALA A 682 -21.90 -20.52 0.21
CA ALA A 682 -21.59 -19.47 -0.77
C ALA A 682 -20.66 -19.93 -1.92
N GLY A 683 -20.26 -21.22 -1.96
CA GLY A 683 -19.38 -21.75 -3.00
C GLY A 683 -17.94 -21.21 -2.95
N LEU A 684 -17.49 -20.75 -1.78
CA LEU A 684 -16.19 -20.08 -1.60
C LEU A 684 -15.08 -21.03 -1.17
N GLY A 685 -15.38 -22.33 -1.00
CA GLY A 685 -14.46 -23.37 -0.56
C GLY A 685 -14.60 -23.70 0.93
N ALA A 686 -13.92 -24.77 1.36
CA ALA A 686 -13.91 -25.22 2.75
C ALA A 686 -12.74 -24.62 3.53
N TRP A 687 -12.95 -24.32 4.81
CA TRP A 687 -11.89 -23.80 5.69
C TRP A 687 -10.87 -24.88 6.00
N VAL A 688 -9.58 -24.55 5.85
CA VAL A 688 -8.49 -25.49 6.17
C VAL A 688 -8.06 -25.31 7.63
N GLU A 689 -8.34 -26.31 8.47
CA GLU A 689 -7.84 -26.40 9.84
C GLU A 689 -6.45 -27.07 9.89
N LYS A 690 -5.76 -26.90 11.02
CA LYS A 690 -4.50 -27.59 11.30
C LYS A 690 -4.80 -28.97 11.89
N PRO A 691 -3.86 -29.94 11.79
CA PRO A 691 -3.99 -31.21 12.48
C PRO A 691 -4.26 -31.02 13.98
N THR A 692 -5.11 -31.86 14.55
CA THR A 692 -5.57 -31.74 15.95
C THR A 692 -4.44 -31.87 16.96
N GLU A 693 -3.43 -32.68 16.62
CA GLU A 693 -2.21 -32.97 17.37
C GLU A 693 -1.48 -31.68 17.77
N GLN A 694 -1.54 -30.64 16.93
CA GLN A 694 -0.92 -29.35 17.22
C GLN A 694 -1.46 -28.67 18.50
N ASP A 695 -2.70 -28.97 18.88
CA ASP A 695 -3.34 -28.41 20.07
C ASP A 695 -3.42 -29.41 21.23
N GLN A 696 -2.89 -30.64 21.07
CA GLN A 696 -2.90 -31.71 22.08
C GLN A 696 -1.68 -31.61 23.01
N PHE A 697 -1.56 -30.49 23.72
CA PHE A 697 -0.54 -30.30 24.76
C PHE A 697 -1.15 -29.76 26.05
N SER A 698 -0.49 -30.03 27.17
CA SER A 698 -0.77 -29.45 28.48
C SER A 698 0.36 -28.51 28.90
N LEU A 699 0.12 -27.68 29.93
CA LEU A 699 1.21 -27.03 30.63
C LEU A 699 1.82 -28.07 31.57
N THR A 700 3.12 -28.30 31.48
CA THR A 700 3.82 -29.08 32.52
C THR A 700 3.62 -28.39 33.89
N PRO A 701 3.35 -29.15 34.97
CA PRO A 701 3.14 -28.63 36.32
C PRO A 701 4.25 -27.72 36.83
#